data_AF-A0A914TI76-F1
#
_entry.id   AF-A0A914TI76-F1
#
_cell.length_a   1.000
_cell.length_b   1.000
_cell.length_c   1.000
_cell.angle_alpha   90.00
_cell.angle_beta   90.00
_cell.angle_gamma   90.00
#
_symmetry.space_group_name_H-M   'P 1'
#
loop_
_entity.id
_entity.type
_entity.pdbx_description
1 polymer ?
#
loop_
_entity_poly.entity_id
_entity_poly.type
_entity_poly.pdbx_seq_one_letter_code
_entity_poly.pdbx_strand_id
1 'polypeptide(L)'
;MDHIDPFNEDEPFFDYDPDELMRIVSAECEKAVHIPREKELQNLIVQHLTDPKILTYRKMFASVAKNLDCRDVLIVEANSILRPLTPEKIMECVCKVANQLKLDKSRWIIYDDALTDIIIGLEDYELLTGHYALMLLIRCNDLKIEINKKKEKYIKKQLAETNYKSMREVLKCIFIEMNNLSVHSLSAQQFNNLRPFEEILLGMLDRNNGKCPPLLIVNEISRLLPSAPIYMFKRFCDAAEDIVNSFRPLGVICEIIGHPFLFPLFLHPRINFTNQWLLEGGTKIPSKSFLPRSTFVQAPQTFLKYILLKQPRLFVFDENNMSPFDLLFKYTLFDVTECLLILILEAMAEMEETDRSFEDPLNQYNWQHISDMCAYSLVSGKANFSLLLENLVNHLTLLKYRKARGELMRVVLQYISVHVSAAIRAEKTAKIEFSFYPKLVELYNLLYHEDTSEVSTSAEQMKLVRFFAPTAIWLNLLAIKNTDVVIEPPPKLVRYVNFIENLLTSDSKAEKEGFITVIANSYTGRPEIFQKHFCDIVYREIQKPLNNHTSFWPLPYGKRALNGGKALDITLLSCLSFNAGQSLFKYLQEEWNQRMTRNEFPSPGLIETIARMTFMGDFKGSIKSMVNIFLRKVKQEPNLPHYHLLILSEFFTCRVKVINDYSICPTFYLKTYSLMPGYCRNFGAPGIQRYATFEHQFLRIFCYSSPFIFIQCIKVMMAMATQQHEKHNYVPFTSATDFGNGKTAASAEISSLILLQYYRTYKLVMPSTLISFPNSSQELEVHDNKVIETQTISAATKKWIPEKFQKMKIAEFPSFNYIQTLLSMIDQDDIYQFNAQNEMHFRNDPHFRILLLLFNLVCQNPQQRPQSFPHFGYVLLNLYNSHYLISATNVLVDYLISTLKEFKDSMAPISKYIHLRNCINEFIFYHNFISFDRFLLQFVTHPNDNESIILMLEFTKILLIDNQPVDERLNFLIDILPSHYDISFCNSQTLFIGIKEYYDRFPEPTYYERANLDPNYPIQDDEHLPIYYSNLMEKLLPIVDHIFHRSIEQELHDDYFFPMVTRLTVVYKYHRKFF
;
A
#
# COMPACT_ATOMS: atom_id res chain seq x y z
N MET A 1 -15.77 -76.70 -13.24
CA MET A 1 -16.70 -75.94 -14.08
C MET A 1 -16.20 -74.50 -14.17
N ASP A 2 -15.62 -73.96 -15.24
CA ASP A 2 -15.15 -74.49 -16.55
C ASP A 2 -14.26 -73.41 -17.23
N HIS A 3 -13.45 -73.64 -18.29
CA HIS A 3 -13.28 -74.80 -19.19
C HIS A 3 -11.83 -74.82 -19.78
N ILE A 4 -11.29 -76.02 -20.04
CA ILE A 4 -10.54 -76.45 -21.26
C ILE A 4 -9.38 -75.55 -21.82
N ASP A 5 -8.14 -76.07 -21.72
CA ASP A 5 -6.95 -75.83 -22.58
C ASP A 5 -7.26 -76.02 -24.09
N PRO A 6 -6.61 -75.33 -25.08
CA PRO A 6 -5.25 -75.77 -25.50
C PRO A 6 -4.32 -74.81 -26.30
N PHE A 7 -3.08 -75.27 -26.48
CA PHE A 7 -2.02 -74.79 -27.41
C PHE A 7 -1.40 -73.39 -27.11
N ASN A 8 -0.12 -73.12 -27.41
CA ASN A 8 0.83 -73.89 -28.23
C ASN A 8 2.28 -73.78 -27.71
N GLU A 9 3.14 -74.68 -28.18
CA GLU A 9 4.60 -74.64 -28.02
C GLU A 9 5.20 -73.46 -28.82
N ASP A 10 6.17 -72.72 -28.24
CA ASP A 10 7.45 -72.29 -28.86
C ASP A 10 8.12 -71.11 -28.11
N GLU A 11 9.33 -71.38 -27.56
CA GLU A 11 10.43 -70.46 -27.19
C GLU A 11 10.24 -69.31 -26.16
N PRO A 12 11.34 -68.83 -25.52
CA PRO A 12 12.51 -69.56 -25.02
C PRO A 12 12.74 -69.31 -23.51
N PHE A 13 13.64 -70.11 -22.91
CA PHE A 13 14.19 -69.82 -21.58
C PHE A 13 14.87 -68.43 -21.57
N PHE A 14 14.43 -67.55 -20.67
CA PHE A 14 15.22 -66.40 -20.23
C PHE A 14 15.61 -66.60 -18.77
N ASP A 15 16.91 -66.49 -18.51
CA ASP A 15 17.49 -66.56 -17.17
C ASP A 15 16.90 -65.46 -16.28
N TYR A 16 16.24 -65.86 -15.19
CA TYR A 16 16.06 -64.98 -14.05
C TYR A 16 17.31 -65.07 -13.18
N ASP A 17 17.96 -63.92 -12.98
CA ASP A 17 19.15 -63.78 -12.14
C ASP A 17 18.86 -64.32 -10.73
N PRO A 18 19.61 -65.31 -10.22
CA PRO A 18 19.45 -65.84 -8.87
C PRO A 18 19.48 -64.75 -7.80
N ASP A 19 20.21 -63.65 -8.02
CA ASP A 19 20.26 -62.53 -7.07
C ASP A 19 18.98 -61.69 -7.05
N GLU A 20 18.23 -61.60 -8.16
CA GLU A 20 16.93 -60.92 -8.18
C GLU A 20 15.85 -61.80 -7.54
N LEU A 21 15.88 -63.10 -7.80
CA LEU A 21 15.00 -64.07 -7.15
C LEU A 21 15.29 -64.17 -5.64
N MET A 22 16.58 -64.14 -5.23
CA MET A 22 16.97 -64.01 -3.82
C MET A 22 16.58 -62.67 -3.20
N ARG A 23 16.57 -61.56 -3.93
CA ARG A 23 16.05 -60.27 -3.42
C ARG A 23 14.55 -60.30 -3.22
N ILE A 24 13.79 -60.89 -4.14
CA ILE A 24 12.33 -61.04 -4.01
C ILE A 24 12.01 -61.97 -2.84
N VAL A 25 12.68 -63.13 -2.74
CA VAL A 25 12.53 -64.06 -1.61
C VAL A 25 13.01 -63.45 -0.30
N SER A 26 14.07 -62.63 -0.29
CA SER A 26 14.49 -61.89 0.92
C SER A 26 13.46 -60.83 1.31
N ALA A 27 12.89 -60.10 0.35
CA ALA A 27 11.87 -59.07 0.59
C ALA A 27 10.49 -59.64 0.98
N GLU A 28 10.19 -60.90 0.62
CA GLU A 28 9.02 -61.63 1.13
C GLU A 28 9.31 -62.32 2.47
N CYS A 29 10.51 -62.88 2.69
CA CYS A 29 10.91 -63.40 3.99
C CYS A 29 11.02 -62.31 5.07
N GLU A 30 11.46 -61.09 4.74
CA GLU A 30 11.40 -59.95 5.68
C GLU A 30 9.94 -59.54 6.02
N LYS A 31 8.97 -59.87 5.17
CA LYS A 31 7.53 -59.67 5.44
C LYS A 31 6.87 -60.86 6.13
N ALA A 32 7.46 -62.05 6.03
CA ALA A 32 6.97 -63.28 6.65
C ALA A 32 7.70 -63.57 7.97
N VAL A 33 7.01 -63.30 9.09
CA VAL A 33 7.46 -63.60 10.47
C VAL A 33 8.54 -62.66 11.03
N HIS A 34 8.33 -61.35 10.90
CA HIS A 34 8.59 -60.47 12.04
C HIS A 34 7.29 -60.33 12.85
N ILE A 35 7.23 -61.00 14.01
CA ILE A 35 6.17 -60.70 14.99
C ILE A 35 6.41 -59.24 15.43
N PRO A 36 5.38 -58.36 15.44
CA PRO A 36 5.56 -57.01 15.94
C PRO A 36 6.09 -57.07 17.38
N ARG A 37 7.18 -56.37 17.71
CA ARG A 37 7.80 -56.43 19.05
C ARG A 37 6.83 -56.10 20.19
N GLU A 38 5.81 -55.30 19.90
CA GLU A 38 4.64 -55.08 20.76
C GLU A 38 3.96 -56.40 21.16
N LYS A 39 3.66 -57.25 20.18
CA LYS A 39 3.02 -58.56 20.36
C LYS A 39 3.97 -59.58 20.99
N GLU A 40 5.28 -59.48 20.75
CA GLU A 40 6.30 -60.28 21.47
C GLU A 40 6.33 -59.93 22.96
N LEU A 41 6.40 -58.64 23.30
CA LEU A 41 6.37 -58.14 24.68
C LEU A 41 5.03 -58.46 25.37
N GLN A 42 3.91 -58.32 24.67
CA GLN A 42 2.59 -58.71 25.17
C GLN A 42 2.55 -60.21 25.49
N ASN A 43 3.02 -61.06 24.57
CA ASN A 43 3.07 -62.50 24.77
C ASN A 43 3.98 -62.87 25.96
N LEU A 44 5.15 -62.24 26.10
CA LEU A 44 6.07 -62.45 27.22
C LEU A 44 5.37 -62.17 28.56
N ILE A 45 4.74 -61.00 28.70
CA ILE A 45 4.01 -60.59 29.92
C ILE A 45 2.86 -61.57 30.22
N VAL A 46 2.06 -61.94 29.22
CA VAL A 46 0.94 -62.87 29.38
C VAL A 46 1.42 -64.28 29.77
N GLN A 47 2.45 -64.82 29.09
CA GLN A 47 3.02 -66.13 29.40
C GLN A 47 3.61 -66.17 30.81
N HIS A 48 4.41 -65.15 31.18
CA HIS A 48 5.06 -65.10 32.49
C HIS A 48 4.07 -64.95 33.66
N LEU A 49 2.87 -64.41 33.44
CA LEU A 49 1.92 -64.15 34.52
C LEU A 49 0.71 -65.10 34.51
N THR A 50 0.41 -65.78 33.40
CA THR A 50 -0.83 -66.56 33.26
C THR A 50 -0.69 -67.97 32.70
N ASP A 51 0.47 -68.38 32.17
CA ASP A 51 0.64 -69.77 31.74
C ASP A 51 0.72 -70.70 32.97
N PRO A 52 -0.24 -71.63 33.16
CA PRO A 52 -0.25 -72.53 34.30
C PRO A 52 0.96 -73.48 34.33
N LYS A 53 1.57 -73.82 33.17
CA LYS A 53 2.77 -74.65 33.12
C LYS A 53 3.96 -73.90 33.72
N ILE A 54 4.19 -72.66 33.28
CA ILE A 54 5.28 -71.81 33.79
C ILE A 54 5.10 -71.55 35.29
N LEU A 55 3.88 -71.23 35.74
CA LEU A 55 3.56 -71.05 37.16
C LEU A 55 3.77 -72.33 37.98
N THR A 56 3.52 -73.51 37.41
CA THR A 56 3.72 -74.80 38.09
C THR A 56 5.20 -75.18 38.16
N TYR A 57 5.96 -75.02 37.07
CA TYR A 57 7.41 -75.21 37.08
C TYR A 57 8.10 -74.27 38.09
N ARG A 58 7.67 -73.00 38.18
CA ARG A 58 8.19 -72.07 39.20
C ARG A 58 7.94 -72.55 40.63
N LYS A 59 6.74 -73.08 40.93
CA LYS A 59 6.45 -73.68 42.25
C LYS A 59 7.30 -74.93 42.53
N MET A 60 7.61 -75.73 41.52
CA MET A 60 8.46 -76.92 41.65
C MET A 60 9.94 -76.58 41.87
N PHE A 61 10.47 -75.55 41.21
CA PHE A 61 11.89 -75.16 41.27
C PHE A 61 12.22 -74.01 42.25
N ALA A 62 11.25 -73.52 43.02
CA ALA A 62 11.40 -72.43 43.99
C ALA A 62 12.50 -72.67 45.05
N SER A 63 12.85 -73.93 45.34
CA SER A 63 13.93 -74.29 46.26
C SER A 63 15.34 -74.06 45.68
N VAL A 64 15.47 -74.08 44.35
CA VAL A 64 16.73 -73.91 43.60
C VAL A 64 16.94 -72.44 43.24
N ALA A 65 15.87 -71.72 42.90
CA ALA A 65 15.92 -70.33 42.43
C ALA A 65 15.98 -69.25 43.54
N LYS A 66 16.52 -69.56 44.73
CA LYS A 66 16.46 -68.67 45.92
C LYS A 66 17.08 -67.28 45.76
N ASN A 67 17.93 -67.06 44.76
CA ASN A 67 18.67 -65.81 44.53
C ASN A 67 18.28 -65.08 43.22
N LEU A 68 17.23 -65.52 42.52
CA LEU A 68 16.76 -64.90 41.27
C LEU A 68 15.27 -64.55 41.45
N ASP A 69 14.95 -63.25 41.57
CA ASP A 69 13.54 -62.86 41.58
C ASP A 69 12.96 -63.10 40.18
N CYS A 70 11.75 -63.68 40.12
CA CYS A 70 11.09 -63.98 38.84
C CYS A 70 10.75 -62.71 38.05
N ARG A 71 10.72 -61.56 38.73
CA ARG A 71 10.55 -60.23 38.12
C ARG A 71 11.84 -59.77 37.41
N ASP A 72 13.02 -60.09 37.92
CA ASP A 72 14.30 -59.73 37.30
C ASP A 72 14.47 -60.41 35.93
N VAL A 73 14.07 -61.68 35.82
CA VAL A 73 14.11 -62.43 34.55
C VAL A 73 13.17 -61.79 33.51
N LEU A 74 11.95 -61.42 33.91
CA LEU A 74 10.99 -60.70 33.07
C LEU A 74 11.56 -59.35 32.60
N ILE A 75 12.23 -58.61 33.48
CA ILE A 75 12.89 -57.33 33.15
C ILE A 75 14.02 -57.55 32.13
N VAL A 76 14.89 -58.54 32.34
CA VAL A 76 16.00 -58.85 31.42
C VAL A 76 15.50 -59.23 30.03
N GLU A 77 14.47 -60.08 29.94
CA GLU A 77 13.89 -60.52 28.68
C GLU A 77 13.13 -59.39 27.97
N ALA A 78 12.33 -58.58 28.70
CA ALA A 78 11.68 -57.40 28.16
C ALA A 78 12.70 -56.35 27.65
N ASN A 79 13.78 -56.13 28.39
CA ASN A 79 14.89 -55.27 27.99
C ASN A 79 15.57 -55.80 26.72
N SER A 80 15.70 -57.11 26.53
CA SER A 80 16.28 -57.68 25.30
C SER A 80 15.44 -57.37 24.05
N ILE A 81 14.10 -57.39 24.17
CA ILE A 81 13.16 -57.07 23.08
C ILE A 81 13.17 -55.56 22.77
N LEU A 82 13.30 -54.72 23.80
CA LEU A 82 13.20 -53.26 23.68
C LEU A 82 14.52 -52.55 23.35
N ARG A 83 15.67 -53.12 23.72
CA ARG A 83 17.02 -52.58 23.46
C ARG A 83 17.32 -52.13 22.03
N PRO A 84 16.80 -52.75 20.94
CA PRO A 84 17.06 -52.31 19.57
C PRO A 84 16.02 -51.29 19.07
N LEU A 85 15.32 -50.57 19.95
CA LEU A 85 14.40 -49.48 19.62
C LEU A 85 14.95 -48.14 20.16
N THR A 86 14.57 -47.04 19.52
CA THR A 86 14.81 -45.70 20.07
C THR A 86 13.87 -45.43 21.25
N PRO A 87 14.21 -44.56 22.21
CA PRO A 87 13.37 -44.26 23.38
C PRO A 87 11.92 -43.92 23.05
N GLU A 88 11.67 -43.16 21.98
CA GLU A 88 10.31 -42.83 21.49
C GLU A 88 9.54 -44.07 21.01
N LYS A 89 10.20 -44.99 20.30
CA LYS A 89 9.61 -46.25 19.84
C LYS A 89 9.41 -47.24 21.00
N ILE A 90 10.27 -47.21 22.02
CA ILE A 90 10.04 -47.92 23.30
C ILE A 90 8.76 -47.39 23.95
N MET A 91 8.60 -46.06 24.04
CA MET A 91 7.38 -45.47 24.60
C MET A 91 6.12 -45.90 23.85
N GLU A 92 6.13 -45.80 22.52
CA GLU A 92 4.99 -46.18 21.68
C GLU A 92 4.64 -47.67 21.84
N CYS A 93 5.66 -48.54 21.80
CA CYS A 93 5.52 -49.98 21.96
C CYS A 93 4.87 -50.34 23.30
N VAL A 94 5.44 -49.84 24.41
CA VAL A 94 4.94 -50.13 25.77
C VAL A 94 3.53 -49.57 25.98
N CYS A 95 3.21 -48.37 25.46
CA CYS A 95 1.86 -47.81 25.53
C CYS A 95 0.81 -48.66 24.79
N LYS A 96 1.14 -49.18 23.60
CA LYS A 96 0.22 -50.07 22.85
C LYS A 96 -0.01 -51.40 23.57
N VAL A 97 1.06 -52.01 24.10
CA VAL A 97 0.97 -53.23 24.90
C VAL A 97 0.12 -53.01 26.16
N ALA A 98 0.34 -51.91 26.88
CA ALA A 98 -0.49 -51.55 28.03
C ALA A 98 -1.98 -51.41 27.63
N ASN A 99 -2.29 -50.70 26.54
CA ASN A 99 -3.67 -50.52 26.08
C ASN A 99 -4.34 -51.83 25.61
N GLN A 100 -3.58 -52.77 25.05
CA GLN A 100 -4.07 -54.11 24.72
C GLN A 100 -4.32 -54.95 25.98
N LEU A 101 -3.45 -54.86 27.00
CA LEU A 101 -3.62 -55.56 28.28
C LEU A 101 -4.76 -54.99 29.14
N LYS A 102 -5.07 -53.69 29.04
CA LYS A 102 -6.24 -53.05 29.68
C LYS A 102 -7.58 -53.66 29.27
N LEU A 103 -7.65 -54.39 28.14
CA LEU A 103 -8.86 -55.08 27.71
C LEU A 103 -9.21 -56.25 28.65
N ASP A 104 -8.22 -56.93 29.26
CA ASP A 104 -8.45 -57.94 30.31
C ASP A 104 -8.55 -57.27 31.69
N LYS A 105 -9.72 -56.70 31.95
CA LYS A 105 -10.07 -56.07 33.24
C LYS A 105 -9.91 -56.98 34.45
N SER A 106 -9.94 -58.31 34.27
CA SER A 106 -9.86 -59.26 35.39
C SER A 106 -8.44 -59.42 35.94
N ARG A 107 -7.43 -59.18 35.09
CA ARG A 107 -6.01 -59.38 35.41
C ARG A 107 -5.17 -58.11 35.34
N TRP A 108 -5.76 -56.98 34.91
CA TRP A 108 -5.08 -55.70 34.76
C TRP A 108 -4.20 -55.30 35.97
N ILE A 109 -4.64 -55.52 37.21
CA ILE A 109 -3.85 -55.18 38.42
C ILE A 109 -2.49 -55.92 38.44
N ILE A 110 -2.47 -57.18 37.97
CA ILE A 110 -1.26 -58.00 37.88
C ILE A 110 -0.38 -57.54 36.70
N TYR A 111 -1.01 -57.13 35.59
CA TYR A 111 -0.31 -56.58 34.43
C TYR A 111 0.30 -55.19 34.69
N ASP A 112 -0.38 -54.31 35.43
CA ASP A 112 0.13 -52.96 35.78
C ASP A 112 1.33 -53.02 36.75
N ASP A 113 1.34 -53.96 37.69
CA ASP A 113 2.49 -54.19 38.59
C ASP A 113 3.70 -54.71 37.81
N ALA A 114 3.51 -55.65 36.89
CA ALA A 114 4.58 -56.15 36.02
C ALA A 114 5.07 -55.10 35.00
N LEU A 115 4.17 -54.29 34.43
CA LEU A 115 4.54 -53.16 33.56
C LEU A 115 5.30 -52.08 34.34
N THR A 116 4.91 -51.82 35.59
CA THR A 116 5.65 -50.90 36.48
C THR A 116 7.08 -51.38 36.70
N ASP A 117 7.27 -52.68 36.95
CA ASP A 117 8.60 -53.26 37.13
C ASP A 117 9.46 -53.23 35.86
N ILE A 118 8.87 -53.53 34.70
CA ILE A 118 9.55 -53.38 33.40
C ILE A 118 9.96 -51.91 33.17
N ILE A 119 9.08 -50.94 33.45
CA ILE A 119 9.38 -49.52 33.20
C ILE A 119 10.45 -48.98 34.16
N ILE A 120 10.48 -49.43 35.42
CA ILE A 120 11.58 -49.12 36.36
C ILE A 120 12.89 -49.77 35.87
N GLY A 121 12.84 -51.04 35.47
CA GLY A 121 13.99 -51.76 34.91
C GLY A 121 14.52 -51.19 33.59
N LEU A 122 13.71 -50.49 32.81
CA LEU A 122 14.17 -49.76 31.61
C LEU A 122 15.01 -48.52 31.97
N GLU A 123 14.81 -47.93 33.15
CA GLU A 123 15.66 -46.85 33.67
C GLU A 123 16.95 -47.42 34.28
N ASP A 124 16.86 -48.48 35.08
CA ASP A 124 18.02 -49.13 35.73
C ASP A 124 19.04 -49.70 34.72
N TYR A 125 18.60 -50.01 33.48
CA TYR A 125 19.44 -50.46 32.37
C TYR A 125 19.81 -49.34 31.37
N GLU A 126 19.57 -48.07 31.73
CA GLU A 126 19.87 -46.86 30.92
C GLU A 126 19.19 -46.80 29.53
N LEU A 127 18.16 -47.62 29.29
CA LEU A 127 17.40 -47.64 28.02
C LEU A 127 16.40 -46.47 27.92
N LEU A 128 15.95 -45.95 29.07
CA LEU A 128 15.15 -44.74 29.19
C LEU A 128 15.73 -43.83 30.28
N THR A 129 15.68 -42.52 30.07
CA THR A 129 15.93 -41.57 31.17
C THR A 129 14.70 -41.52 32.09
N GLY A 130 14.89 -41.23 33.38
CA GLY A 130 13.79 -41.30 34.35
C GLY A 130 12.58 -40.39 34.07
N HIS A 131 12.75 -39.33 33.28
CA HIS A 131 11.59 -38.54 32.83
C HIS A 131 10.73 -39.29 31.79
N TYR A 132 11.34 -40.10 30.91
CA TYR A 132 10.60 -40.93 29.95
C TYR A 132 9.92 -42.11 30.65
N ALA A 133 10.60 -42.74 31.61
CA ALA A 133 10.01 -43.75 32.49
C ALA A 133 8.79 -43.18 33.24
N LEU A 134 8.92 -41.98 33.83
CA LEU A 134 7.82 -41.32 34.54
C LEU A 134 6.62 -40.99 33.63
N MET A 135 6.85 -40.47 32.42
CA MET A 135 5.76 -40.25 31.46
C MET A 135 5.09 -41.56 31.03
N LEU A 136 5.86 -42.64 30.88
CA LEU A 136 5.32 -43.98 30.57
C LEU A 136 4.45 -44.53 31.70
N LEU A 137 4.89 -44.43 32.96
CA LEU A 137 4.10 -44.87 34.12
C LEU A 137 2.74 -44.14 34.19
N ILE A 138 2.71 -42.85 33.83
CA ILE A 138 1.48 -42.04 33.77
C ILE A 138 0.56 -42.53 32.65
N ARG A 139 1.05 -42.62 31.39
CA ARG A 139 0.25 -43.07 30.22
C ARG A 139 -0.25 -44.52 30.33
N CYS A 140 0.56 -45.40 30.89
CA CYS A 140 0.20 -46.81 31.02
C CYS A 140 -0.85 -47.05 32.11
N ASN A 141 -1.08 -46.11 33.02
CA ASN A 141 -2.08 -46.24 34.08
C ASN A 141 -3.51 -46.35 33.54
N ASP A 142 -4.38 -47.12 34.19
CA ASP A 142 -5.84 -46.96 34.06
C ASP A 142 -6.32 -46.08 35.21
N LEU A 143 -6.70 -44.85 34.87
CA LEU A 143 -7.22 -43.83 35.79
C LEU A 143 -8.54 -44.23 36.49
N LYS A 144 -9.18 -45.34 36.09
CA LYS A 144 -10.39 -45.86 36.74
C LYS A 144 -10.10 -46.77 37.95
N ILE A 145 -8.84 -47.12 38.21
CA ILE A 145 -8.40 -48.09 39.23
C ILE A 145 -7.42 -47.40 40.20
N GLU A 146 -7.34 -47.88 41.45
CA GLU A 146 -6.39 -47.36 42.45
C GLU A 146 -4.94 -47.52 41.95
N ILE A 147 -4.12 -46.47 42.09
CA ILE A 147 -2.71 -46.54 41.68
C ILE A 147 -1.98 -47.55 42.56
N ASN A 148 -1.17 -48.40 41.94
CA ASN A 148 -0.22 -49.25 42.66
C ASN A 148 0.71 -48.39 43.55
N LYS A 149 0.76 -48.68 44.85
CA LYS A 149 1.58 -47.94 45.83
C LYS A 149 3.08 -47.94 45.51
N LYS A 150 3.59 -48.97 44.82
CA LYS A 150 4.98 -49.03 44.32
C LYS A 150 5.21 -47.95 43.25
N LYS A 151 4.28 -47.87 42.29
CA LYS A 151 4.23 -46.89 41.19
C LYS A 151 4.10 -45.46 41.71
N GLU A 152 3.20 -45.22 42.66
CA GLU A 152 3.00 -43.91 43.28
C GLU A 152 4.27 -43.43 44.03
N LYS A 153 4.89 -44.29 44.84
CA LYS A 153 6.13 -43.98 45.57
C LYS A 153 7.28 -43.66 44.61
N TYR A 154 7.38 -44.40 43.51
CA TYR A 154 8.39 -44.17 42.47
C TYR A 154 8.17 -42.82 41.75
N ILE A 155 6.93 -42.53 41.34
CA ILE A 155 6.56 -41.23 40.74
C ILE A 155 6.88 -40.08 41.69
N LYS A 156 6.49 -40.17 42.97
CA LYS A 156 6.79 -39.14 43.99
C LYS A 156 8.32 -38.96 44.21
N LYS A 157 9.13 -40.02 44.11
CA LYS A 157 10.61 -39.93 44.15
C LYS A 157 11.18 -39.25 42.90
N GLN A 158 10.89 -39.77 41.71
CA GLN A 158 11.43 -39.26 40.44
C GLN A 158 11.05 -37.79 40.19
N LEU A 159 9.83 -37.37 40.56
CA LEU A 159 9.39 -35.97 40.52
C LEU A 159 10.22 -35.02 41.42
N ALA A 160 11.09 -35.51 42.30
CA ALA A 160 12.04 -34.69 43.06
C ALA A 160 13.37 -34.50 42.31
N GLU A 161 13.74 -35.43 41.44
CA GLU A 161 15.03 -35.48 40.74
C GLU A 161 14.92 -34.91 39.30
N THR A 162 13.72 -34.84 38.72
CA THR A 162 13.46 -34.30 37.38
C THR A 162 13.65 -32.77 37.25
N ASN A 163 14.29 -32.35 36.16
CA ASN A 163 14.48 -30.92 35.83
C ASN A 163 13.17 -30.20 35.45
N TYR A 164 13.18 -28.86 35.51
CA TYR A 164 11.99 -28.02 35.29
C TYR A 164 11.36 -28.11 33.88
N LYS A 165 12.14 -28.45 32.83
CA LYS A 165 11.60 -28.63 31.47
C LYS A 165 10.86 -29.96 31.37
N SER A 166 11.47 -31.03 31.88
CA SER A 166 10.83 -32.35 31.97
C SER A 166 9.58 -32.31 32.85
N MET A 167 9.60 -31.58 33.97
CA MET A 167 8.41 -31.36 34.82
C MET A 167 7.23 -30.74 34.05
N ARG A 168 7.50 -29.83 33.10
CA ARG A 168 6.46 -29.24 32.24
C ARG A 168 5.88 -30.27 31.26
N GLU A 169 6.71 -31.09 30.64
CA GLU A 169 6.22 -32.15 29.72
C GLU A 169 5.45 -33.24 30.47
N VAL A 170 5.85 -33.57 31.70
CA VAL A 170 5.09 -34.43 32.62
C VAL A 170 3.74 -33.81 32.97
N LEU A 171 3.68 -32.51 33.29
CA LEU A 171 2.43 -31.80 33.58
C LEU A 171 1.46 -31.87 32.40
N LYS A 172 1.95 -31.63 31.17
CA LYS A 172 1.15 -31.82 29.94
C LYS A 172 0.67 -33.25 29.78
N CYS A 173 1.53 -34.24 30.04
CA CYS A 173 1.18 -35.65 29.95
C CYS A 173 0.00 -35.99 30.90
N ILE A 174 0.07 -35.52 32.14
CA ILE A 174 -1.04 -35.67 33.11
C ILE A 174 -2.30 -34.96 32.59
N PHE A 175 -2.20 -33.72 32.10
CA PHE A 175 -3.36 -32.99 31.56
C PHE A 175 -4.02 -33.71 30.37
N ILE A 176 -3.24 -34.33 29.48
CA ILE A 176 -3.76 -35.11 28.35
C ILE A 176 -4.52 -36.35 28.85
N GLU A 177 -3.90 -37.16 29.72
CA GLU A 177 -4.54 -38.39 30.21
C GLU A 177 -5.78 -38.10 31.07
N MET A 178 -5.75 -37.04 31.88
CA MET A 178 -6.91 -36.60 32.66
C MET A 178 -8.05 -36.09 31.75
N ASN A 179 -7.73 -35.43 30.62
CA ASN A 179 -8.74 -35.00 29.66
C ASN A 179 -9.41 -36.15 28.89
N ASN A 180 -8.79 -37.33 28.85
CA ASN A 180 -9.37 -38.54 28.26
C ASN A 180 -10.47 -39.18 29.16
N LEU A 181 -10.72 -38.65 30.36
CA LEU A 181 -11.73 -39.16 31.29
C LEU A 181 -13.14 -38.64 30.99
N SER A 182 -14.10 -39.57 30.82
CA SER A 182 -15.53 -39.27 30.73
C SER A 182 -16.14 -39.12 32.14
N VAL A 183 -16.15 -37.87 32.64
CA VAL A 183 -16.59 -37.50 34.00
C VAL A 183 -17.95 -38.10 34.39
N HIS A 184 -18.92 -38.12 33.47
CA HIS A 184 -20.28 -38.64 33.69
C HIS A 184 -20.36 -40.16 33.95
N SER A 185 -19.25 -40.91 33.83
CA SER A 185 -19.21 -42.37 33.99
C SER A 185 -18.57 -42.87 35.28
N LEU A 186 -18.12 -41.96 36.16
CA LEU A 186 -17.32 -42.29 37.34
C LEU A 186 -18.18 -42.50 38.60
N SER A 187 -17.94 -43.60 39.31
CA SER A 187 -18.49 -43.86 40.64
C SER A 187 -17.70 -43.14 41.75
N ALA A 188 -18.30 -42.96 42.92
CA ALA A 188 -17.66 -42.32 44.08
C ALA A 188 -16.39 -43.04 44.57
N GLN A 189 -16.29 -44.36 44.39
CA GLN A 189 -15.06 -45.11 44.69
C GLN A 189 -13.96 -44.79 43.67
N GLN A 190 -14.28 -44.76 42.38
CA GLN A 190 -13.31 -44.42 41.32
C GLN A 190 -12.83 -42.97 41.43
N PHE A 191 -13.67 -42.04 41.92
CA PHE A 191 -13.22 -40.69 42.25
C PHE A 191 -12.17 -40.69 43.37
N ASN A 192 -12.34 -41.49 44.41
CA ASN A 192 -11.36 -41.59 45.50
C ASN A 192 -10.03 -42.20 45.03
N ASN A 193 -10.06 -43.12 44.07
CA ASN A 193 -8.85 -43.73 43.46
C ASN A 193 -7.96 -42.70 42.74
N LEU A 194 -8.50 -41.55 42.35
CA LEU A 194 -7.76 -40.48 41.66
C LEU A 194 -7.07 -39.48 42.62
N ARG A 195 -7.34 -39.53 43.93
CA ARG A 195 -6.74 -38.59 44.92
C ARG A 195 -5.20 -38.55 44.89
N PRO A 196 -4.45 -39.64 44.67
CA PRO A 196 -2.99 -39.53 44.59
C PRO A 196 -2.51 -38.72 43.38
N PHE A 197 -3.25 -38.68 42.27
CA PHE A 197 -2.97 -37.77 41.15
C PHE A 197 -3.29 -36.31 41.51
N GLU A 198 -4.37 -36.05 42.26
CA GLU A 198 -4.65 -34.71 42.81
C GLU A 198 -3.51 -34.23 43.71
N GLU A 199 -2.98 -35.08 44.60
CA GLU A 199 -1.83 -34.74 45.45
C GLU A 199 -0.55 -34.47 44.65
N ILE A 200 -0.27 -35.28 43.62
CA ILE A 200 0.89 -35.07 42.74
C ILE A 200 0.76 -33.74 42.01
N LEU A 201 -0.41 -33.42 41.45
CA LEU A 201 -0.69 -32.14 40.80
C LEU A 201 -0.51 -30.96 41.77
N LEU A 202 -1.08 -31.03 42.98
CA LEU A 202 -0.90 -30.00 44.00
C LEU A 202 0.58 -29.80 44.37
N GLY A 203 1.35 -30.88 44.49
CA GLY A 203 2.80 -30.83 44.75
C GLY A 203 3.61 -30.24 43.59
N MET A 204 3.13 -30.35 42.35
CA MET A 204 3.72 -29.71 41.16
C MET A 204 3.33 -28.22 41.03
N LEU A 205 2.16 -27.85 41.54
CA LEU A 205 1.63 -26.48 41.55
C LEU A 205 2.26 -25.61 42.64
N ASP A 206 2.58 -26.18 43.81
CA ASP A 206 3.12 -25.44 44.95
C ASP A 206 4.46 -24.72 44.63
N ARG A 207 4.46 -23.40 44.83
CA ARG A 207 5.59 -22.51 44.59
C ARG A 207 6.75 -22.75 45.53
N ASN A 208 6.46 -23.16 46.77
CA ASN A 208 7.48 -23.37 47.80
C ASN A 208 8.39 -24.57 47.46
N ASN A 209 7.87 -25.54 46.69
CA ASN A 209 8.64 -26.67 46.19
C ASN A 209 9.62 -26.29 45.06
N GLY A 210 9.45 -25.13 44.41
CA GLY A 210 10.40 -24.57 43.44
C GLY A 210 10.66 -25.37 42.15
N LYS A 211 9.96 -26.49 41.92
CA LYS A 211 10.32 -27.51 40.91
C LYS A 211 10.17 -27.07 39.45
N CYS A 212 9.27 -26.13 39.17
CA CYS A 212 9.06 -25.58 37.84
C CYS A 212 8.72 -24.08 37.93
N PRO A 213 9.28 -23.21 37.07
CA PRO A 213 8.89 -21.80 37.00
C PRO A 213 7.36 -21.65 36.88
N PRO A 214 6.67 -20.96 37.82
CA PRO A 214 5.21 -20.88 37.82
C PRO A 214 4.60 -20.27 36.54
N LEU A 215 5.39 -19.51 35.77
CA LEU A 215 5.00 -19.00 34.46
C LEU A 215 4.80 -20.11 33.40
N LEU A 216 5.60 -21.20 33.45
CA LEU A 216 5.41 -22.36 32.58
C LEU A 216 4.16 -23.13 32.96
N ILE A 217 3.88 -23.25 34.26
CA ILE A 217 2.67 -23.87 34.80
C ILE A 217 1.43 -23.10 34.33
N VAL A 218 1.39 -21.77 34.49
CA VAL A 218 0.27 -20.92 34.02
C VAL A 218 0.06 -21.04 32.51
N ASN A 219 1.13 -21.12 31.71
CA ASN A 219 1.00 -21.33 30.27
C ASN A 219 0.36 -22.67 29.88
N GLU A 220 0.53 -23.74 30.68
CA GLU A 220 -0.15 -25.02 30.42
C GLU A 220 -1.58 -25.04 31.00
N ILE A 221 -1.82 -24.47 32.18
CA ILE A 221 -3.18 -24.33 32.74
C ILE A 221 -4.07 -23.52 31.79
N SER A 222 -3.57 -22.42 31.24
CA SER A 222 -4.32 -21.52 30.35
C SER A 222 -4.62 -22.11 28.97
N ARG A 223 -4.12 -23.33 28.66
CA ARG A 223 -4.46 -24.10 27.45
C ARG A 223 -5.58 -25.11 27.70
N LEU A 224 -5.95 -25.37 28.95
CA LEU A 224 -7.08 -26.22 29.28
C LEU A 224 -8.38 -25.55 28.84
N LEU A 225 -9.29 -26.33 28.27
CA LEU A 225 -10.65 -25.87 28.01
C LEU A 225 -11.39 -25.69 29.35
N PRO A 226 -12.28 -24.71 29.52
CA PRO A 226 -13.08 -24.56 30.75
C PRO A 226 -13.91 -25.80 31.12
N SER A 227 -14.20 -26.67 30.14
CA SER A 227 -14.89 -27.95 30.31
C SER A 227 -13.97 -29.14 30.55
N ALA A 228 -12.67 -28.93 30.80
CA ALA A 228 -11.70 -30.00 30.98
C ALA A 228 -12.00 -30.85 32.23
N PRO A 229 -12.05 -32.20 32.12
CA PRO A 229 -12.32 -33.10 33.24
C PRO A 229 -11.50 -32.84 34.51
N ILE A 230 -10.26 -32.36 34.38
CA ILE A 230 -9.36 -32.07 35.51
C ILE A 230 -9.94 -31.06 36.52
N TYR A 231 -10.84 -30.16 36.09
CA TYR A 231 -11.54 -29.22 36.97
C TYR A 231 -12.60 -29.90 37.88
N MET A 232 -12.74 -31.23 37.84
CA MET A 232 -13.49 -32.01 38.84
C MET A 232 -12.84 -31.96 40.24
N PHE A 233 -11.54 -31.70 40.34
CA PHE A 233 -10.81 -31.61 41.60
C PHE A 233 -10.86 -30.21 42.16
N LYS A 234 -11.74 -29.96 43.15
CA LYS A 234 -11.88 -28.63 43.75
C LYS A 234 -10.54 -28.07 44.25
N ARG A 235 -9.71 -28.87 44.93
CA ARG A 235 -8.42 -28.41 45.47
C ARG A 235 -7.45 -27.99 44.37
N PHE A 236 -7.46 -28.69 43.23
CA PHE A 236 -6.71 -28.31 42.04
C PHE A 236 -7.26 -27.00 41.45
N CYS A 237 -8.58 -26.81 41.40
CA CYS A 237 -9.19 -25.56 40.94
C CYS A 237 -8.76 -24.37 41.81
N ASP A 238 -8.92 -24.49 43.13
CA ASP A 238 -8.53 -23.47 44.11
C ASP A 238 -7.03 -23.11 43.94
N ALA A 239 -6.14 -24.11 43.88
CA ALA A 239 -4.70 -23.90 43.71
C ALA A 239 -4.31 -23.34 42.32
N ALA A 240 -4.98 -23.76 41.25
CA ALA A 240 -4.76 -23.24 39.91
C ALA A 240 -5.23 -21.78 39.80
N GLU A 241 -6.36 -21.44 40.41
CA GLU A 241 -6.88 -20.07 40.48
C GLU A 241 -5.94 -19.16 41.25
N ASP A 242 -5.45 -19.55 42.44
CA ASP A 242 -4.45 -18.80 43.20
C ASP A 242 -3.16 -18.53 42.40
N ILE A 243 -2.68 -19.56 41.69
CA ILE A 243 -1.48 -19.45 40.86
C ILE A 243 -1.71 -18.51 39.68
N VAL A 244 -2.86 -18.58 39.01
CA VAL A 244 -3.21 -17.65 37.91
C VAL A 244 -3.40 -16.23 38.45
N ASN A 245 -4.20 -16.03 39.50
CA ASN A 245 -4.50 -14.72 40.07
C ASN A 245 -3.24 -13.96 40.52
N SER A 246 -2.26 -14.65 41.09
CA SER A 246 -0.98 -14.02 41.46
C SER A 246 -0.09 -13.59 40.27
N PHE A 247 -0.40 -14.00 39.03
CA PHE A 247 0.21 -13.45 37.80
C PHE A 247 -0.58 -12.28 37.20
N ARG A 248 -1.75 -11.92 37.73
CA ARG A 248 -2.55 -10.77 37.27
C ARG A 248 -1.77 -9.43 37.29
N PRO A 249 -0.93 -9.11 38.29
CA PRO A 249 -0.10 -7.90 38.24
C PRO A 249 0.89 -7.90 37.07
N LEU A 250 1.48 -9.06 36.73
CA LEU A 250 2.37 -9.19 35.56
C LEU A 250 1.59 -9.03 34.25
N GLY A 251 0.36 -9.55 34.19
CA GLY A 251 -0.57 -9.31 33.08
C GLY A 251 -0.79 -7.82 32.82
N VAL A 252 -1.07 -7.04 33.88
CA VAL A 252 -1.27 -5.58 33.81
C VAL A 252 0.01 -4.84 33.41
N ILE A 253 1.19 -5.23 33.92
CA ILE A 253 2.48 -4.60 33.55
C ILE A 253 2.82 -4.82 32.06
N CYS A 254 2.40 -5.95 31.48
CA CYS A 254 2.57 -6.25 30.06
C CYS A 254 1.45 -5.68 29.15
N GLU A 255 0.47 -4.97 29.72
CA GLU A 255 -0.69 -4.43 29.00
C GLU A 255 -0.54 -2.91 28.80
N ILE A 256 -0.94 -2.41 27.64
CA ILE A 256 -1.05 -0.96 27.41
C ILE A 256 -2.38 -0.50 28.01
N ILE A 257 -2.31 0.36 29.03
CA ILE A 257 -3.48 0.88 29.74
C ILE A 257 -4.43 1.54 28.72
N GLY A 258 -5.67 1.04 28.67
CA GLY A 258 -6.71 1.58 27.79
C GLY A 258 -6.56 1.25 26.30
N HIS A 259 -5.71 0.29 25.89
CA HIS A 259 -5.45 -0.02 24.47
C HIS A 259 -6.69 -0.15 23.56
N PRO A 260 -7.80 -0.79 23.99
CA PRO A 260 -9.03 -0.88 23.18
C PRO A 260 -9.73 0.46 22.88
N PHE A 261 -9.36 1.52 23.61
CA PHE A 261 -9.89 2.89 23.46
C PHE A 261 -8.88 3.85 22.81
N LEU A 262 -7.72 3.33 22.36
CA LEU A 262 -6.77 4.09 21.55
C LEU A 262 -7.10 3.85 20.07
N PHE A 263 -7.14 4.90 19.26
CA PHE A 263 -7.44 4.81 17.84
C PHE A 263 -6.31 5.42 17.00
N PRO A 264 -5.88 4.76 15.91
CA PRO A 264 -4.83 5.28 15.05
C PRO A 264 -5.37 6.29 14.04
N LEU A 265 -4.63 7.39 13.83
CA LEU A 265 -4.90 8.35 12.76
C LEU A 265 -4.48 7.75 11.41
N PHE A 266 -5.39 7.08 10.69
CA PHE A 266 -5.09 6.17 9.57
C PHE A 266 -4.05 6.66 8.54
N LEU A 267 -4.04 7.95 8.20
CA LEU A 267 -3.10 8.54 7.24
C LEU A 267 -1.67 8.78 7.80
N HIS A 268 -1.42 8.47 9.07
CA HIS A 268 -0.16 8.76 9.74
C HIS A 268 0.96 7.78 9.31
N PRO A 269 2.13 8.27 8.82
CA PRO A 269 3.21 7.44 8.26
C PRO A 269 3.71 6.28 9.12
N ARG A 270 3.56 6.33 10.46
CA ARG A 270 4.06 5.28 11.36
C ARG A 270 3.17 4.02 11.46
N ILE A 271 1.88 4.08 11.10
CA ILE A 271 0.95 2.95 11.33
C ILE A 271 1.45 1.68 10.62
N ASN A 272 1.93 1.83 9.39
CA ASN A 272 2.46 0.75 8.56
C ASN A 272 3.79 0.15 9.06
N PHE A 273 4.38 0.72 10.13
CA PHE A 273 5.58 0.22 10.79
C PHE A 273 5.31 -0.28 12.21
N THR A 274 4.07 -0.18 12.71
CA THR A 274 3.71 -0.56 14.10
C THR A 274 2.84 -1.80 14.15
N ASN A 275 3.35 -2.87 14.75
CA ASN A 275 2.60 -4.11 14.98
C ASN A 275 1.51 -4.01 16.09
N GLN A 276 1.36 -2.83 16.72
CA GLN A 276 0.42 -2.61 17.84
C GLN A 276 -1.05 -2.74 17.44
N TRP A 277 -1.37 -2.44 16.18
CA TRP A 277 -2.75 -2.45 15.67
C TRP A 277 -3.15 -3.78 15.02
N LEU A 278 -2.20 -4.71 14.79
CA LEU A 278 -2.50 -6.02 14.22
C LEU A 278 -3.49 -6.79 15.11
N LEU A 279 -4.34 -7.63 14.51
CA LEU A 279 -5.29 -8.46 15.26
C LEU A 279 -5.03 -9.96 15.04
N GLU A 280 -4.76 -10.70 16.11
CA GLU A 280 -4.72 -12.15 16.14
C GLU A 280 -6.12 -12.73 15.91
N GLY A 281 -6.22 -13.75 15.04
CA GLY A 281 -7.51 -14.27 14.55
C GLY A 281 -8.41 -13.17 13.96
N GLY A 282 -7.81 -12.07 13.46
CA GLY A 282 -8.45 -10.85 12.97
C GLY A 282 -9.48 -10.21 13.91
N THR A 283 -9.51 -10.56 15.20
CA THR A 283 -10.47 -9.99 16.16
C THR A 283 -9.84 -9.53 17.47
N LYS A 284 -8.73 -10.12 17.93
CA LYS A 284 -8.16 -9.85 19.27
C LYS A 284 -6.77 -9.23 19.18
N ILE A 285 -6.37 -8.47 20.20
CA ILE A 285 -5.01 -7.90 20.25
C ILE A 285 -4.00 -9.04 20.47
N PRO A 286 -2.87 -9.09 19.74
CA PRO A 286 -1.93 -10.19 19.79
C PRO A 286 -1.34 -10.43 21.18
N SER A 287 -1.31 -11.70 21.60
CA SER A 287 -0.92 -12.11 22.94
C SER A 287 0.30 -13.05 22.93
N LYS A 288 1.49 -12.46 23.06
CA LYS A 288 2.77 -13.20 23.17
C LYS A 288 2.87 -14.17 24.36
N SER A 289 1.91 -14.17 25.28
CA SER A 289 1.94 -14.96 26.52
C SER A 289 0.52 -15.22 27.03
N PHE A 290 0.28 -16.43 27.56
CA PHE A 290 -0.97 -16.82 28.21
C PHE A 290 -1.07 -16.25 29.64
N LEU A 291 -0.84 -14.94 29.78
CA LEU A 291 -1.03 -14.25 31.06
C LEU A 291 -2.51 -13.91 31.28
N PRO A 292 -2.98 -13.88 32.54
CA PRO A 292 -4.30 -13.35 32.89
C PRO A 292 -4.33 -11.83 32.71
N ARG A 293 -4.68 -11.40 31.50
CA ARG A 293 -4.85 -10.00 31.08
C ARG A 293 -6.26 -9.49 31.39
N SER A 294 -6.51 -8.21 31.12
CA SER A 294 -7.88 -7.68 31.17
C SER A 294 -8.80 -8.40 30.18
N THR A 295 -10.09 -8.51 30.55
CA THR A 295 -11.14 -9.01 29.66
C THR A 295 -11.27 -8.14 28.40
N PHE A 296 -10.99 -6.84 28.49
CA PHE A 296 -11.04 -5.89 27.36
C PHE A 296 -10.01 -6.20 26.27
N VAL A 297 -8.83 -6.71 26.62
CA VAL A 297 -7.80 -7.12 25.62
C VAL A 297 -8.10 -8.50 25.03
N GLN A 298 -8.76 -9.37 25.79
CA GLN A 298 -9.20 -10.69 25.33
C GLN A 298 -10.52 -10.66 24.52
N ALA A 299 -11.27 -9.56 24.60
CA ALA A 299 -12.48 -9.30 23.85
C ALA A 299 -12.19 -8.99 22.36
N PRO A 300 -13.15 -9.26 21.45
CA PRO A 300 -13.02 -8.84 20.07
C PRO A 300 -13.04 -7.31 19.95
N GLN A 301 -12.08 -6.74 19.21
CA GLN A 301 -11.89 -5.29 19.03
C GLN A 301 -12.83 -4.71 17.96
N THR A 302 -14.14 -4.97 18.10
CA THR A 302 -15.17 -4.54 17.14
C THR A 302 -15.24 -3.01 17.03
N PHE A 303 -15.13 -2.29 18.15
CA PHE A 303 -15.19 -0.82 18.15
C PHE A 303 -14.00 -0.17 17.41
N LEU A 304 -12.79 -0.73 17.55
CA LEU A 304 -11.62 -0.30 16.78
C LEU A 304 -11.85 -0.48 15.27
N LYS A 305 -12.42 -1.62 14.85
CA LYS A 305 -12.78 -1.87 13.44
C LYS A 305 -13.83 -0.86 12.94
N TYR A 306 -14.88 -0.61 13.72
CA TYR A 306 -15.93 0.35 13.39
C TYR A 306 -15.37 1.78 13.21
N ILE A 307 -14.55 2.27 14.17
CA ILE A 307 -13.93 3.60 14.09
C ILE A 307 -13.01 3.73 12.86
N LEU A 308 -12.24 2.68 12.54
CA LEU A 308 -11.42 2.63 11.33
C LEU A 308 -12.27 2.69 10.05
N LEU A 309 -13.35 1.92 9.98
CA LEU A 309 -14.27 1.90 8.83
C LEU A 309 -15.04 3.22 8.67
N LYS A 310 -15.22 4.01 9.74
CA LYS A 310 -15.79 5.37 9.66
C LYS A 310 -14.81 6.43 9.11
N GLN A 311 -13.52 6.10 8.93
CA GLN A 311 -12.53 7.03 8.35
C GLN A 311 -12.56 7.03 6.80
N PRO A 312 -12.54 8.20 6.15
CA PRO A 312 -12.52 8.30 4.69
C PRO A 312 -11.21 7.76 4.08
N ARG A 313 -11.29 7.31 2.83
CA ARG A 313 -10.13 6.86 2.01
C ARG A 313 -9.34 5.66 2.57
N LEU A 314 -9.87 4.94 3.55
CA LEU A 314 -9.27 3.75 4.18
C LEU A 314 -8.67 2.75 3.16
N PHE A 315 -9.36 2.53 2.05
CA PHE A 315 -9.04 1.49 1.08
C PHE A 315 -8.12 1.91 -0.08
N VAL A 316 -7.62 3.15 -0.12
CA VAL A 316 -6.76 3.63 -1.23
C VAL A 316 -5.38 2.92 -1.25
N PHE A 317 -5.13 2.04 -0.27
CA PHE A 317 -3.83 1.50 0.11
C PHE A 317 -3.57 0.04 -0.33
N ASP A 318 -4.55 -0.64 -0.94
CA ASP A 318 -4.75 -2.09 -0.70
C ASP A 318 -4.19 -3.08 -1.74
N GLU A 319 -3.74 -2.66 -2.93
CA GLU A 319 -3.57 -3.63 -4.05
C GLU A 319 -2.22 -4.38 -4.14
N ASN A 320 -1.20 -4.07 -3.34
CA ASN A 320 0.04 -4.88 -3.31
C ASN A 320 0.71 -4.92 -1.92
N ASN A 321 0.38 -5.96 -1.15
CA ASN A 321 1.17 -6.61 -0.10
C ASN A 321 1.55 -5.89 1.22
N MET A 322 1.44 -4.56 1.37
CA MET A 322 1.72 -3.88 2.66
C MET A 322 0.75 -2.72 2.96
N SER A 323 -0.55 -2.95 2.76
CA SER A 323 -1.56 -2.03 3.32
C SER A 323 -1.76 -2.30 4.81
N PRO A 324 -2.02 -1.27 5.64
CA PRO A 324 -2.41 -1.48 7.03
C PRO A 324 -3.73 -2.24 7.14
N PHE A 325 -4.59 -2.14 6.12
CA PHE A 325 -5.89 -2.81 6.05
C PHE A 325 -5.73 -4.33 5.86
N ASP A 326 -4.88 -4.79 4.95
CA ASP A 326 -4.52 -6.21 4.84
C ASP A 326 -3.74 -6.70 6.06
N LEU A 327 -2.90 -5.87 6.69
CA LEU A 327 -2.23 -6.22 7.95
C LEU A 327 -3.22 -6.37 9.13
N LEU A 328 -4.28 -5.55 9.16
CA LEU A 328 -5.36 -5.61 10.15
C LEU A 328 -6.31 -6.81 9.93
N PHE A 329 -6.55 -7.20 8.67
CA PHE A 329 -7.64 -8.11 8.30
C PHE A 329 -7.20 -9.40 7.57
N LYS A 330 -5.89 -9.69 7.46
CA LYS A 330 -5.29 -10.81 6.67
C LYS A 330 -5.83 -12.22 6.92
N TYR A 331 -6.55 -12.44 8.02
CA TYR A 331 -6.90 -13.78 8.53
C TYR A 331 -8.35 -13.93 9.02
N THR A 332 -9.28 -13.06 8.61
CA THR A 332 -10.71 -13.16 9.00
C THR A 332 -11.67 -13.36 7.84
N LEU A 333 -12.26 -14.54 7.79
CA LEU A 333 -13.65 -14.71 7.39
C LEU A 333 -14.50 -14.22 8.59
N PHE A 334 -15.40 -13.24 8.35
CA PHE A 334 -16.21 -12.48 9.33
C PHE A 334 -15.48 -11.42 10.22
N ASP A 335 -15.98 -10.19 10.39
CA ASP A 335 -17.09 -9.59 9.66
C ASP A 335 -16.99 -8.08 9.44
N VAL A 336 -16.68 -7.70 8.19
CA VAL A 336 -16.91 -6.33 7.69
C VAL A 336 -18.42 -6.13 7.43
N THR A 337 -19.19 -7.20 7.25
CA THR A 337 -20.63 -7.15 6.95
C THR A 337 -21.45 -6.58 8.12
N GLU A 338 -21.27 -7.06 9.35
CA GLU A 338 -21.80 -6.48 10.59
C GLU A 338 -21.43 -5.00 10.75
N CYS A 339 -20.18 -4.62 10.47
CA CYS A 339 -19.77 -3.22 10.59
C CYS A 339 -20.44 -2.33 9.53
N LEU A 340 -20.60 -2.81 8.29
CA LEU A 340 -21.34 -2.10 7.25
C LEU A 340 -22.84 -2.02 7.58
N LEU A 341 -23.43 -3.08 8.12
CA LEU A 341 -24.81 -3.11 8.62
C LEU A 341 -25.02 -2.01 9.68
N ILE A 342 -24.13 -1.92 10.68
CA ILE A 342 -24.20 -0.89 11.73
C ILE A 342 -24.08 0.51 11.12
N LEU A 343 -23.11 0.76 10.23
CA LEU A 343 -22.94 2.07 9.58
C LEU A 343 -24.17 2.48 8.75
N ILE A 344 -24.79 1.53 8.03
CA ILE A 344 -26.03 1.78 7.28
C ILE A 344 -27.19 2.09 8.24
N LEU A 345 -27.39 1.28 9.29
CA LEU A 345 -28.48 1.48 10.24
C LEU A 345 -28.34 2.77 11.06
N GLU A 346 -27.11 3.15 11.41
CA GLU A 346 -26.77 4.42 12.04
C GLU A 346 -27.11 5.60 11.12
N ALA A 347 -26.65 5.59 9.86
CA ALA A 347 -26.98 6.65 8.91
C ALA A 347 -28.48 6.71 8.56
N MET A 348 -29.20 5.58 8.61
CA MET A 348 -30.67 5.59 8.50
C MET A 348 -31.33 6.20 9.74
N ALA A 349 -30.87 5.88 10.94
CA ALA A 349 -31.39 6.45 12.19
C ALA A 349 -31.12 7.96 12.28
N GLU A 350 -29.91 8.42 11.97
CA GLU A 350 -29.54 9.84 11.89
C GLU A 350 -30.47 10.60 10.94
N MET A 351 -30.85 9.99 9.80
CA MET A 351 -31.79 10.61 8.87
C MET A 351 -33.21 10.68 9.44
N GLU A 352 -33.70 9.68 10.17
CA GLU A 352 -35.02 9.74 10.82
C GLU A 352 -35.07 10.80 11.92
N GLU A 353 -34.02 10.91 12.75
CA GLU A 353 -33.93 11.87 13.86
C GLU A 353 -33.70 13.33 13.44
N THR A 354 -33.09 13.58 12.27
CA THR A 354 -32.73 14.95 11.84
C THR A 354 -33.74 15.58 10.89
N ASP A 355 -34.11 16.84 11.15
CA ASP A 355 -34.88 17.68 10.22
C ASP A 355 -34.05 18.22 9.03
N ARG A 356 -32.75 17.89 8.97
CA ARG A 356 -31.84 18.30 7.89
C ARG A 356 -32.27 17.69 6.57
N SER A 357 -32.12 18.44 5.48
CA SER A 357 -32.40 17.92 4.13
C SER A 357 -31.39 16.83 3.73
N PHE A 358 -31.77 15.98 2.77
CA PHE A 358 -30.86 15.05 2.08
C PHE A 358 -29.81 15.74 1.19
N GLU A 359 -29.82 17.07 1.18
CA GLU A 359 -28.86 17.93 0.47
C GLU A 359 -27.85 18.59 1.42
N ASP A 360 -28.01 18.45 2.74
CA ASP A 360 -26.98 18.84 3.70
C ASP A 360 -25.65 18.14 3.33
N PRO A 361 -24.55 18.88 3.12
CA PRO A 361 -23.24 18.30 2.78
C PRO A 361 -22.79 17.21 3.75
N LEU A 362 -23.17 17.28 5.03
CA LEU A 362 -22.82 16.27 6.04
C LEU A 362 -23.54 14.94 5.78
N ASN A 363 -24.82 15.00 5.44
CA ASN A 363 -25.63 13.82 5.08
C ASN A 363 -25.13 13.20 3.76
N GLN A 364 -24.87 14.04 2.75
CA GLN A 364 -24.32 13.58 1.47
C GLN A 364 -22.95 12.92 1.64
N TYR A 365 -22.07 13.48 2.48
CA TYR A 365 -20.75 12.95 2.77
C TYR A 365 -20.81 11.57 3.45
N ASN A 366 -21.69 11.40 4.46
CA ASN A 366 -21.85 10.12 5.15
C ASN A 366 -22.35 9.02 4.19
N TRP A 367 -23.41 9.30 3.41
CA TRP A 367 -23.96 8.34 2.45
C TRP A 367 -23.03 8.04 1.27
N GLN A 368 -22.24 9.01 0.80
CA GLN A 368 -21.22 8.77 -0.21
C GLN A 368 -20.12 7.84 0.33
N HIS A 369 -19.60 8.12 1.53
CA HIS A 369 -18.60 7.25 2.18
C HIS A 369 -19.14 5.82 2.35
N ILE A 370 -20.37 5.64 2.84
CA ILE A 370 -21.02 4.31 2.96
C ILE A 370 -21.14 3.62 1.59
N SER A 371 -21.56 4.35 0.54
CA SER A 371 -21.61 3.83 -0.84
C SER A 371 -20.25 3.29 -1.30
N ASP A 372 -19.18 4.06 -1.11
CA ASP A 372 -17.83 3.70 -1.53
C ASP A 372 -17.26 2.52 -0.70
N MET A 373 -17.62 2.46 0.59
CA MET A 373 -17.29 1.38 1.52
C MET A 373 -17.97 0.06 1.17
N CYS A 374 -19.28 0.08 0.91
CA CYS A 374 -20.01 -1.09 0.46
C CYS A 374 -19.50 -1.56 -0.91
N ALA A 375 -19.34 -0.66 -1.87
CA ALA A 375 -18.80 -1.00 -3.19
C ALA A 375 -17.43 -1.68 -3.08
N TYR A 376 -16.50 -1.12 -2.31
CA TYR A 376 -15.16 -1.68 -2.18
C TYR A 376 -15.13 -3.03 -1.42
N SER A 377 -15.72 -3.10 -0.23
CA SER A 377 -15.66 -4.31 0.61
C SER A 377 -16.35 -5.51 -0.03
N LEU A 378 -17.41 -5.28 -0.80
CA LEU A 378 -18.12 -6.34 -1.50
C LEU A 378 -17.41 -6.77 -2.80
N VAL A 379 -16.81 -5.85 -3.56
CA VAL A 379 -16.03 -6.18 -4.78
C VAL A 379 -14.71 -6.88 -4.46
N SER A 380 -14.07 -6.55 -3.33
CA SER A 380 -12.88 -7.24 -2.84
C SER A 380 -13.16 -8.59 -2.15
N GLY A 381 -14.43 -9.00 -2.07
CA GLY A 381 -14.83 -10.26 -1.40
C GLY A 381 -14.65 -10.25 0.13
N LYS A 382 -14.45 -9.07 0.73
CA LYS A 382 -14.21 -8.89 2.18
C LYS A 382 -15.51 -8.80 3.01
N ALA A 383 -16.68 -8.72 2.37
CA ALA A 383 -18.01 -8.75 2.99
C ALA A 383 -18.99 -9.61 2.19
N ASN A 384 -20.02 -10.19 2.83
CA ASN A 384 -21.02 -11.05 2.18
C ASN A 384 -22.33 -10.29 1.93
N PHE A 385 -22.70 -10.12 0.65
CA PHE A 385 -23.91 -9.38 0.28
C PHE A 385 -25.22 -10.07 0.69
N SER A 386 -25.30 -11.40 0.60
CA SER A 386 -26.53 -12.13 0.93
C SER A 386 -26.84 -12.00 2.43
N LEU A 387 -25.82 -12.16 3.27
CA LEU A 387 -25.91 -11.93 4.72
C LEU A 387 -26.25 -10.47 5.05
N LEU A 388 -25.63 -9.50 4.34
CA LEU A 388 -25.93 -8.08 4.55
C LEU A 388 -27.41 -7.78 4.32
N LEU A 389 -27.99 -8.30 3.22
CA LEU A 389 -29.41 -8.15 2.92
C LEU A 389 -30.31 -8.85 3.93
N GLU A 390 -29.99 -10.09 4.32
CA GLU A 390 -30.75 -10.83 5.33
C GLU A 390 -30.80 -10.07 6.67
N ASN A 391 -29.65 -9.61 7.15
CA ASN A 391 -29.56 -8.83 8.38
C ASN A 391 -30.26 -7.47 8.26
N LEU A 392 -30.14 -6.77 7.12
CA LEU A 392 -30.86 -5.51 6.88
C LEU A 392 -32.38 -5.72 6.93
N VAL A 393 -32.91 -6.76 6.30
CA VAL A 393 -34.35 -7.09 6.37
C VAL A 393 -34.78 -7.38 7.81
N ASN A 394 -34.02 -8.22 8.53
CA ASN A 394 -34.34 -8.59 9.91
C ASN A 394 -34.39 -7.36 10.84
N HIS A 395 -33.40 -6.45 10.75
CA HIS A 395 -33.35 -5.25 11.58
C HIS A 395 -34.35 -4.17 11.14
N LEU A 396 -34.51 -3.90 9.85
CA LEU A 396 -35.44 -2.87 9.35
C LEU A 396 -36.91 -3.25 9.55
N THR A 397 -37.24 -4.54 9.63
CA THR A 397 -38.59 -5.02 9.98
C THR A 397 -38.99 -4.57 11.40
N LEU A 398 -38.03 -4.52 12.32
CA LEU A 398 -38.22 -4.05 13.69
C LEU A 398 -38.18 -2.52 13.80
N LEU A 399 -37.17 -1.90 13.17
CA LEU A 399 -36.85 -0.47 13.33
C LEU A 399 -37.68 0.47 12.45
N LYS A 400 -38.18 -0.02 11.29
CA LYS A 400 -39.05 0.70 10.34
C LYS A 400 -38.48 2.01 9.76
N TYR A 401 -37.16 2.18 9.72
CA TYR A 401 -36.51 3.31 9.04
C TYR A 401 -36.81 3.27 7.53
N ARG A 402 -37.29 4.39 6.98
CA ARG A 402 -37.82 4.51 5.61
C ARG A 402 -37.41 5.80 4.89
N LYS A 403 -37.15 6.89 5.60
CA LYS A 403 -36.83 8.21 5.02
C LYS A 403 -35.64 8.13 4.05
N ALA A 404 -34.59 7.38 4.42
CA ALA A 404 -33.38 7.19 3.62
C ALA A 404 -33.44 6.05 2.58
N ARG A 405 -34.62 5.47 2.28
CA ARG A 405 -34.78 4.30 1.38
C ARG A 405 -34.14 4.44 -0.01
N GLY A 406 -34.07 5.65 -0.55
CA GLY A 406 -33.47 5.93 -1.86
C GLY A 406 -31.94 5.81 -1.85
N GLU A 407 -31.28 6.26 -0.79
CA GLU A 407 -29.82 6.10 -0.65
C GLU A 407 -29.45 4.66 -0.33
N LEU A 408 -30.21 3.95 0.51
CA LEU A 408 -30.01 2.51 0.73
C LEU A 408 -30.11 1.73 -0.59
N MET A 409 -31.11 2.04 -1.42
CA MET A 409 -31.24 1.42 -2.76
C MET A 409 -30.11 1.83 -3.72
N ARG A 410 -29.57 3.05 -3.62
CA ARG A 410 -28.35 3.46 -4.36
C ARG A 410 -27.11 2.68 -3.91
N VAL A 411 -26.92 2.46 -2.61
CA VAL A 411 -25.82 1.61 -2.07
C VAL A 411 -25.95 0.17 -2.57
N VAL A 412 -27.16 -0.41 -2.54
CA VAL A 412 -27.45 -1.75 -3.08
C VAL A 412 -27.18 -1.83 -4.60
N LEU A 413 -27.56 -0.80 -5.35
CA LEU A 413 -27.30 -0.69 -6.80
C LEU A 413 -25.80 -0.72 -7.11
N GLN A 414 -24.93 -0.09 -6.30
CA GLN A 414 -23.48 -0.12 -6.53
C GLN A 414 -22.95 -1.55 -6.62
N TYR A 415 -23.34 -2.40 -5.68
CA TYR A 415 -22.93 -3.80 -5.68
C TYR A 415 -23.50 -4.58 -6.87
N ILE A 416 -24.82 -4.50 -7.07
CA ILE A 416 -25.51 -5.28 -8.11
C ILE A 416 -24.97 -4.92 -9.50
N SER A 417 -24.71 -3.63 -9.77
CA SER A 417 -24.13 -3.15 -11.02
C SER A 417 -22.76 -3.78 -11.32
N VAL A 418 -21.91 -3.98 -10.31
CA VAL A 418 -20.62 -4.67 -10.47
C VAL A 418 -20.79 -6.19 -10.57
N HIS A 419 -21.62 -6.79 -9.71
CA HIS A 419 -21.85 -8.24 -9.68
C HIS A 419 -22.42 -8.75 -11.01
N VAL A 420 -23.44 -8.07 -11.55
CA VAL A 420 -24.00 -8.33 -12.89
C VAL A 420 -22.94 -8.20 -13.98
N SER A 421 -22.09 -7.17 -13.89
CA SER A 421 -21.05 -6.94 -14.91
C SER A 421 -19.87 -7.91 -14.80
N ALA A 422 -19.63 -8.50 -13.63
CA ALA A 422 -18.70 -9.62 -13.47
C ALA A 422 -19.33 -10.92 -14.01
N ALA A 423 -20.61 -11.16 -13.70
CA ALA A 423 -21.38 -12.30 -14.18
C ALA A 423 -21.37 -12.43 -15.71
N ILE A 424 -21.64 -11.33 -16.41
CA ILE A 424 -21.67 -11.29 -17.88
C ILE A 424 -20.27 -11.49 -18.46
N ARG A 425 -19.21 -10.95 -17.84
CA ARG A 425 -17.83 -11.16 -18.30
C ARG A 425 -17.31 -12.58 -18.05
N ALA A 426 -17.86 -13.31 -17.08
CA ALA A 426 -17.50 -14.69 -16.76
C ALA A 426 -18.19 -15.74 -17.65
N GLU A 427 -18.51 -15.36 -18.90
CA GLU A 427 -19.55 -15.88 -19.81
C GLU A 427 -19.48 -17.36 -20.23
N LYS A 428 -18.70 -18.23 -19.58
CA LYS A 428 -18.40 -19.60 -20.08
C LYS A 428 -18.47 -20.79 -19.12
N THR A 429 -18.46 -20.66 -17.78
CA THR A 429 -18.39 -21.88 -16.91
C THR A 429 -19.05 -21.86 -15.52
N ALA A 430 -19.39 -20.72 -14.92
CA ALA A 430 -19.89 -20.70 -13.54
C ALA A 430 -21.42 -20.50 -13.44
N LYS A 431 -22.12 -21.40 -12.74
CA LYS A 431 -23.44 -21.08 -12.18
C LYS A 431 -23.26 -19.99 -11.12
N ILE A 432 -24.00 -18.89 -11.26
CA ILE A 432 -23.93 -17.76 -10.33
C ILE A 432 -25.08 -17.88 -9.36
N GLU A 433 -24.76 -17.91 -8.06
CA GLU A 433 -25.74 -18.20 -7.02
C GLU A 433 -26.60 -16.97 -6.72
N PHE A 434 -27.88 -17.04 -7.09
CA PHE A 434 -28.87 -15.97 -6.88
C PHE A 434 -29.59 -16.07 -5.53
N SER A 435 -28.95 -16.66 -4.50
CA SER A 435 -29.52 -16.86 -3.16
C SER A 435 -29.95 -15.56 -2.47
N PHE A 436 -29.38 -14.42 -2.87
CA PHE A 436 -29.73 -13.09 -2.36
C PHE A 436 -31.04 -12.50 -2.96
N TYR A 437 -31.52 -12.99 -4.10
CA TYR A 437 -32.64 -12.37 -4.83
C TYR A 437 -33.97 -12.33 -4.03
N PRO A 438 -34.39 -13.40 -3.32
CA PRO A 438 -35.60 -13.34 -2.49
C PRO A 438 -35.51 -12.25 -1.40
N LYS A 439 -34.35 -12.11 -0.75
CA LYS A 439 -34.13 -11.08 0.29
C LYS A 439 -34.08 -9.66 -0.29
N LEU A 440 -33.63 -9.49 -1.52
CA LEU A 440 -33.71 -8.20 -2.23
C LEU A 440 -35.17 -7.78 -2.50
N VAL A 441 -36.02 -8.72 -2.92
CA VAL A 441 -37.46 -8.47 -3.13
C VAL A 441 -38.16 -8.16 -1.81
N GLU A 442 -37.85 -8.90 -0.75
CA GLU A 442 -38.35 -8.68 0.61
C GLU A 442 -37.98 -7.28 1.14
N LEU A 443 -36.71 -6.87 0.98
CA LEU A 443 -36.22 -5.53 1.34
C LEU A 443 -36.94 -4.41 0.58
N TYR A 444 -37.18 -4.58 -0.72
CA TYR A 444 -37.92 -3.59 -1.50
C TYR A 444 -39.36 -3.44 -1.03
N ASN A 445 -40.07 -4.56 -0.83
CA ASN A 445 -41.44 -4.52 -0.33
C ASN A 445 -41.51 -3.83 1.04
N LEU A 446 -40.59 -4.15 1.96
CA LEU A 446 -40.49 -3.55 3.29
C LEU A 446 -40.38 -2.00 3.25
N LEU A 447 -39.58 -1.46 2.33
CA LEU A 447 -39.29 -0.02 2.21
C LEU A 447 -40.33 0.77 1.38
N TYR A 448 -41.04 0.10 0.47
CA TYR A 448 -41.99 0.72 -0.49
C TYR A 448 -43.44 0.19 -0.32
N HIS A 449 -43.79 -0.24 0.89
CA HIS A 449 -45.10 -0.81 1.21
C HIS A 449 -46.29 0.15 1.05
N GLU A 450 -46.07 1.46 1.18
CA GLU A 450 -47.14 2.47 1.11
C GLU A 450 -47.42 2.94 -0.33
N ASP A 451 -48.66 3.36 -0.58
CA ASP A 451 -49.14 3.83 -1.88
C ASP A 451 -48.89 5.32 -2.08
N THR A 452 -47.66 5.77 -1.84
CA THR A 452 -47.24 7.10 -2.28
C THR A 452 -46.94 7.05 -3.78
N SER A 453 -47.87 7.58 -4.57
CA SER A 453 -47.67 7.84 -6.01
C SER A 453 -46.72 9.03 -6.21
N GLU A 454 -45.47 8.86 -5.80
CA GLU A 454 -44.41 9.85 -5.94
C GLU A 454 -44.02 9.99 -7.41
N VAL A 455 -44.55 11.02 -8.07
CA VAL A 455 -44.07 11.46 -9.39
C VAL A 455 -42.83 12.32 -9.16
N SER A 456 -41.65 11.85 -9.57
CA SER A 456 -40.41 12.63 -9.47
C SER A 456 -40.33 13.68 -10.58
N THR A 457 -40.96 14.84 -10.36
CA THR A 457 -40.91 16.02 -11.25
C THR A 457 -39.64 16.88 -11.05
N SER A 458 -38.57 16.31 -10.50
CA SER A 458 -37.35 17.04 -10.12
C SER A 458 -36.39 17.16 -11.31
N ALA A 459 -35.93 18.38 -11.61
CA ALA A 459 -34.87 18.62 -12.59
C ALA A 459 -33.46 18.21 -12.09
N GLU A 460 -33.29 17.99 -10.78
CA GLU A 460 -31.98 17.61 -10.21
C GLU A 460 -31.66 16.12 -10.41
N GLN A 461 -30.50 15.86 -11.04
CA GLN A 461 -30.02 14.52 -11.36
C GLN A 461 -29.86 13.60 -10.14
N MET A 462 -29.40 14.12 -8.99
CA MET A 462 -29.20 13.31 -7.79
C MET A 462 -30.52 12.79 -7.20
N LYS A 463 -31.58 13.62 -7.20
CA LYS A 463 -32.93 13.22 -6.80
C LYS A 463 -33.49 12.15 -7.75
N LEU A 464 -33.30 12.31 -9.06
CA LEU A 464 -33.70 11.31 -10.06
C LEU A 464 -32.96 9.98 -9.87
N VAL A 465 -31.64 9.99 -9.65
CA VAL A 465 -30.86 8.75 -9.42
C VAL A 465 -31.30 8.05 -8.13
N ARG A 466 -31.53 8.76 -7.03
CA ARG A 466 -32.06 8.19 -5.78
C ARG A 466 -33.43 7.54 -5.98
N PHE A 467 -34.30 8.18 -6.76
CA PHE A 467 -35.66 7.69 -7.04
C PHE A 467 -35.67 6.47 -7.98
N PHE A 468 -34.88 6.49 -9.06
CA PHE A 468 -34.80 5.40 -10.02
C PHE A 468 -33.82 4.28 -9.64
N ALA A 469 -33.10 4.38 -8.51
CA ALA A 469 -32.16 3.35 -8.04
C ALA A 469 -32.78 1.94 -7.95
N PRO A 470 -34.02 1.75 -7.43
CA PRO A 470 -34.72 0.46 -7.53
C PRO A 470 -34.87 0.01 -8.99
N THR A 471 -35.46 0.83 -9.85
CA THR A 471 -35.68 0.47 -11.27
C THR A 471 -34.37 0.07 -11.98
N ALA A 472 -33.27 0.78 -11.69
CA ALA A 472 -31.94 0.46 -12.21
C ALA A 472 -31.39 -0.89 -11.69
N ILE A 473 -31.70 -1.29 -10.45
CA ILE A 473 -31.34 -2.62 -9.92
C ILE A 473 -31.98 -3.71 -10.80
N TRP A 474 -33.29 -3.66 -11.03
CA TRP A 474 -33.98 -4.69 -11.82
C TRP A 474 -33.58 -4.66 -13.30
N LEU A 475 -33.35 -3.49 -13.90
CA LEU A 475 -32.86 -3.40 -15.29
C LEU A 475 -31.48 -4.05 -15.48
N ASN A 476 -30.57 -3.95 -14.50
CA ASN A 476 -29.31 -4.68 -14.54
C ASN A 476 -29.50 -6.18 -14.33
N LEU A 477 -30.37 -6.61 -13.40
CA LEU A 477 -30.66 -8.03 -13.18
C LEU A 477 -31.26 -8.70 -14.44
N LEU A 478 -32.17 -8.00 -15.13
CA LEU A 478 -32.78 -8.39 -16.42
C LEU A 478 -31.78 -8.40 -17.61
N ALA A 479 -30.51 -8.07 -17.40
CA ALA A 479 -29.48 -8.26 -18.43
C ALA A 479 -28.93 -9.69 -18.47
N ILE A 480 -29.10 -10.47 -17.39
CA ILE A 480 -28.53 -11.82 -17.26
C ILE A 480 -29.48 -12.85 -17.87
N LYS A 481 -28.98 -13.64 -18.83
CA LYS A 481 -29.77 -14.63 -19.58
C LYS A 481 -29.71 -16.06 -19.03
N ASN A 482 -28.68 -16.39 -18.24
CA ASN A 482 -28.39 -17.74 -17.76
C ASN A 482 -28.58 -17.84 -16.23
N THR A 483 -29.83 -17.92 -15.76
CA THR A 483 -30.15 -18.07 -14.33
C THR A 483 -31.15 -19.21 -14.10
N ASP A 484 -31.00 -19.93 -12.98
CA ASP A 484 -31.97 -20.94 -12.54
C ASP A 484 -33.24 -20.30 -11.90
N VAL A 485 -33.24 -18.97 -11.70
CA VAL A 485 -34.30 -18.20 -11.04
C VAL A 485 -34.94 -17.24 -12.04
N VAL A 486 -36.28 -17.24 -12.11
CA VAL A 486 -37.03 -16.27 -12.93
C VAL A 486 -36.95 -14.89 -12.27
N ILE A 487 -36.35 -13.92 -12.97
CA ILE A 487 -36.20 -12.54 -12.49
C ILE A 487 -37.36 -11.71 -13.04
N GLU A 488 -38.30 -11.34 -12.17
CA GLU A 488 -39.39 -10.41 -12.51
C GLU A 488 -39.31 -9.12 -11.66
N PRO A 489 -39.57 -7.94 -12.24
CA PRO A 489 -39.67 -6.70 -11.48
C PRO A 489 -40.99 -6.64 -10.70
N PRO A 490 -40.98 -6.17 -9.43
CA PRO A 490 -42.19 -5.87 -8.67
C PRO A 490 -43.21 -5.05 -9.47
N PRO A 491 -44.53 -5.28 -9.32
CA PRO A 491 -45.54 -4.67 -10.18
C PRO A 491 -45.57 -3.13 -10.14
N LYS A 492 -45.14 -2.51 -9.02
CA LYS A 492 -44.95 -1.06 -8.90
C LYS A 492 -43.80 -0.54 -9.80
N LEU A 493 -42.75 -1.34 -10.04
CA LEU A 493 -41.59 -0.96 -10.84
C LEU A 493 -41.75 -1.17 -12.35
N VAL A 494 -42.64 -2.08 -12.80
CA VAL A 494 -42.91 -2.34 -14.23
C VAL A 494 -43.19 -1.05 -15.01
N ARG A 495 -43.94 -0.11 -14.41
CA ARG A 495 -44.25 1.20 -15.03
C ARG A 495 -42.98 2.03 -15.27
N TYR A 496 -42.04 2.02 -14.33
CA TYR A 496 -40.78 2.76 -14.45
C TYR A 496 -39.76 2.06 -15.36
N VAL A 497 -39.77 0.72 -15.41
CA VAL A 497 -39.00 -0.07 -16.39
C VAL A 497 -39.43 0.32 -17.81
N ASN A 498 -40.73 0.24 -18.10
CA ASN A 498 -41.29 0.59 -19.41
C ASN A 498 -41.03 2.07 -19.76
N PHE A 499 -41.05 2.99 -18.78
CA PHE A 499 -40.70 4.39 -18.99
C PHE A 499 -39.25 4.56 -19.44
N ILE A 500 -38.28 3.90 -18.78
CA ILE A 500 -36.86 3.97 -19.16
C ILE A 500 -36.61 3.28 -20.51
N GLU A 501 -37.30 2.18 -20.83
CA GLU A 501 -37.22 1.53 -22.14
C GLU A 501 -37.79 2.43 -23.26
N ASN A 502 -38.93 3.07 -23.04
CA ASN A 502 -39.48 4.07 -23.96
C ASN A 502 -38.53 5.26 -24.17
N LEU A 503 -37.85 5.73 -23.12
CA LEU A 503 -36.80 6.76 -23.22
C LEU A 503 -35.60 6.34 -24.08
N LEU A 504 -35.31 5.05 -24.27
CA LEU A 504 -34.29 4.65 -25.25
C LEU A 504 -34.79 4.87 -26.69
N THR A 505 -36.07 4.61 -26.94
CA THR A 505 -36.71 4.68 -28.27
C THR A 505 -37.11 6.09 -28.72
N SER A 506 -37.27 7.05 -27.81
CA SER A 506 -37.72 8.41 -28.17
C SER A 506 -36.67 9.20 -28.97
N ASP A 507 -37.08 10.03 -29.92
CA ASP A 507 -36.14 10.90 -30.67
C ASP A 507 -35.77 12.19 -29.92
N SER A 508 -36.43 12.47 -28.78
CA SER A 508 -36.22 13.67 -27.96
C SER A 508 -34.86 13.64 -27.26
N LYS A 509 -33.90 14.43 -27.78
CA LYS A 509 -32.55 14.56 -27.18
C LYS A 509 -32.59 15.20 -25.79
N ALA A 510 -33.42 16.23 -25.60
CA ALA A 510 -33.51 16.95 -24.32
C ALA A 510 -34.01 16.07 -23.16
N GLU A 511 -34.96 15.17 -23.43
CA GLU A 511 -35.42 14.17 -22.45
C GLU A 511 -34.30 13.18 -22.11
N LYS A 512 -33.58 12.68 -23.12
CA LYS A 512 -32.42 11.79 -22.93
C LYS A 512 -31.28 12.44 -22.14
N GLU A 513 -31.02 13.73 -22.37
CA GLU A 513 -30.02 14.51 -21.64
C GLU A 513 -30.40 14.71 -20.16
N GLY A 514 -31.68 14.96 -19.86
CA GLY A 514 -32.17 15.08 -18.48
C GLY A 514 -32.07 13.79 -17.65
N PHE A 515 -32.28 12.63 -18.28
CA PHE A 515 -32.26 11.31 -17.63
C PHE A 515 -30.95 10.51 -17.86
N ILE A 516 -29.90 11.16 -18.39
CA ILE A 516 -28.68 10.47 -18.87
C ILE A 516 -27.97 9.64 -17.79
N THR A 517 -27.95 10.08 -16.54
CA THR A 517 -27.37 9.36 -15.39
C THR A 517 -28.22 8.15 -14.96
N VAL A 518 -29.54 8.25 -15.09
CA VAL A 518 -30.47 7.14 -14.82
C VAL A 518 -30.31 6.04 -15.88
N ILE A 519 -30.19 6.43 -17.16
CA ILE A 519 -29.91 5.51 -18.28
C ILE A 519 -28.56 4.80 -18.05
N ALA A 520 -27.51 5.56 -17.70
CA ALA A 520 -26.18 5.03 -17.42
C ALA A 520 -26.23 3.93 -16.34
N ASN A 521 -26.85 4.23 -15.21
CA ASN A 521 -26.90 3.33 -14.06
C ASN A 521 -27.77 2.09 -14.32
N SER A 522 -28.79 2.20 -15.17
CA SER A 522 -29.74 1.12 -15.45
C SER A 522 -29.21 0.06 -16.43
N TYR A 523 -28.36 0.46 -17.39
CA TYR A 523 -27.93 -0.42 -18.49
C TYR A 523 -26.46 -0.83 -18.44
N THR A 524 -25.78 -0.75 -17.29
CA THR A 524 -24.36 -1.14 -17.22
C THR A 524 -24.12 -2.61 -17.56
N GLY A 525 -25.12 -3.48 -17.32
CA GLY A 525 -25.14 -4.87 -17.77
C GLY A 525 -25.40 -5.09 -19.27
N ARG A 526 -25.62 -4.04 -20.09
CA ARG A 526 -25.86 -4.17 -21.54
C ARG A 526 -24.90 -3.24 -22.30
N PRO A 527 -23.66 -3.67 -22.61
CA PRO A 527 -22.59 -2.77 -23.05
C PRO A 527 -22.90 -2.02 -24.36
N GLU A 528 -23.59 -2.66 -25.31
CA GLU A 528 -24.01 -2.02 -26.57
C GLU A 528 -24.97 -0.85 -26.35
N ILE A 529 -25.96 -1.03 -25.46
CA ILE A 529 -26.94 0.01 -25.11
C ILE A 529 -26.25 1.12 -24.32
N PHE A 530 -25.41 0.75 -23.35
CA PHE A 530 -24.63 1.68 -22.54
C PHE A 530 -23.71 2.56 -23.41
N GLN A 531 -22.98 1.97 -24.36
CA GLN A 531 -22.12 2.75 -25.26
C GLN A 531 -22.94 3.72 -26.11
N LYS A 532 -23.96 3.23 -26.82
CA LYS A 532 -24.76 4.02 -27.78
C LYS A 532 -25.60 5.13 -27.11
N HIS A 533 -26.19 4.84 -25.96
CA HIS A 533 -27.16 5.72 -25.29
C HIS A 533 -26.59 6.48 -24.09
N PHE A 534 -25.35 6.21 -23.68
CA PHE A 534 -24.64 6.99 -22.65
C PHE A 534 -23.27 7.48 -23.14
N CYS A 535 -22.29 6.59 -23.36
CA CYS A 535 -20.91 7.00 -23.68
C CYS A 535 -20.83 7.92 -24.91
N ASP A 536 -21.48 7.55 -26.01
CA ASP A 536 -21.44 8.31 -27.26
C ASP A 536 -22.16 9.67 -27.14
N ILE A 537 -23.15 9.81 -26.25
CA ILE A 537 -23.83 11.09 -26.00
C ILE A 537 -22.95 11.99 -25.14
N VAL A 538 -22.43 11.44 -24.04
CA VAL A 538 -21.49 12.11 -23.12
C VAL A 538 -20.25 12.61 -23.88
N TYR A 539 -19.67 11.80 -24.74
CA TYR A 539 -18.51 12.16 -25.55
C TYR A 539 -18.81 13.27 -26.56
N ARG A 540 -20.00 13.26 -27.18
CA ARG A 540 -20.46 14.34 -28.07
C ARG A 540 -20.63 15.67 -27.33
N GLU A 541 -21.13 15.66 -26.09
CA GLU A 541 -21.20 16.88 -25.27
C GLU A 541 -19.82 17.37 -24.81
N ILE A 542 -18.88 16.46 -24.49
CA ILE A 542 -17.48 16.82 -24.20
C ILE A 542 -16.80 17.46 -25.42
N GLN A 543 -17.10 16.99 -26.65
CA GLN A 543 -16.53 17.49 -27.91
C GLN A 543 -17.27 18.70 -28.52
N LYS A 544 -18.31 19.20 -27.84
CA LYS A 544 -19.20 20.24 -28.37
C LYS A 544 -18.44 21.54 -28.66
N PRO A 545 -18.57 22.13 -29.87
CA PRO A 545 -17.91 23.39 -30.20
C PRO A 545 -18.27 24.52 -29.23
N LEU A 546 -17.30 25.39 -28.93
CA LEU A 546 -17.59 26.67 -28.24
C LEU A 546 -18.51 27.55 -29.12
N ASN A 547 -18.20 27.61 -30.42
CA ASN A 547 -18.96 28.32 -31.44
C ASN A 547 -19.13 27.44 -32.68
N ASN A 548 -20.26 27.59 -33.40
CA ASN A 548 -20.57 26.80 -34.61
C ASN A 548 -19.56 26.95 -35.77
N HIS A 549 -18.66 27.93 -35.71
CA HIS A 549 -17.67 28.23 -36.76
C HIS A 549 -16.24 27.75 -36.43
N THR A 550 -15.96 27.34 -35.20
CA THR A 550 -14.62 26.86 -34.80
C THR A 550 -14.56 25.33 -34.92
N SER A 551 -13.69 24.81 -35.79
CA SER A 551 -13.50 23.36 -35.98
C SER A 551 -12.56 22.71 -34.96
N PHE A 552 -11.64 23.48 -34.38
CA PHE A 552 -10.64 23.04 -33.40
C PHE A 552 -10.66 23.94 -32.16
N TRP A 553 -10.21 23.41 -31.03
CA TRP A 553 -9.96 24.20 -29.83
C TRP A 553 -8.58 24.87 -29.91
N PRO A 554 -8.46 26.20 -29.71
CA PRO A 554 -7.17 26.88 -29.74
C PRO A 554 -6.41 26.68 -28.42
N LEU A 555 -5.16 26.23 -28.53
CA LEU A 555 -4.19 26.18 -27.43
C LEU A 555 -3.19 27.35 -27.57
N PRO A 556 -2.34 27.61 -26.54
CA PRO A 556 -1.22 28.54 -26.65
C PRO A 556 -0.33 28.29 -27.89
N TYR A 557 0.30 29.37 -28.39
CA TYR A 557 1.23 29.34 -29.54
C TYR A 557 0.65 28.73 -30.82
N GLY A 558 -0.62 29.00 -31.11
CA GLY A 558 -1.29 28.61 -32.36
C GLY A 558 -1.70 27.14 -32.47
N LYS A 559 -1.26 26.29 -31.53
CA LYS A 559 -1.55 24.84 -31.51
C LYS A 559 -3.06 24.58 -31.46
N ARG A 560 -3.49 23.47 -32.07
CA ARG A 560 -4.92 23.14 -32.25
C ARG A 560 -5.23 21.77 -31.68
N ALA A 561 -6.12 21.72 -30.70
CA ALA A 561 -6.67 20.47 -30.16
C ALA A 561 -8.03 20.14 -30.77
N LEU A 562 -8.46 18.90 -30.58
CA LEU A 562 -9.85 18.52 -30.83
C LEU A 562 -10.80 19.44 -30.06
N ASN A 563 -11.95 19.72 -30.66
CA ASN A 563 -12.91 20.67 -30.12
C ASN A 563 -13.52 20.20 -28.79
N GLY A 564 -14.02 21.15 -28.00
CA GLY A 564 -14.71 20.86 -26.73
C GLY A 564 -13.87 21.10 -25.48
N GLY A 565 -14.10 22.26 -24.85
CA GLY A 565 -13.48 22.63 -23.58
C GLY A 565 -14.32 22.34 -22.33
N LYS A 566 -15.56 21.83 -22.46
CA LYS A 566 -16.44 21.54 -21.32
C LYS A 566 -16.20 20.13 -20.81
N ALA A 567 -15.72 20.02 -19.58
CA ALA A 567 -15.59 18.77 -18.85
C ALA A 567 -16.90 18.40 -18.16
N LEU A 568 -17.05 17.13 -17.77
CA LEU A 568 -18.19 16.70 -16.96
C LEU A 568 -18.11 17.25 -15.54
N ASP A 569 -19.26 17.68 -15.03
CA ASP A 569 -19.39 18.19 -13.67
C ASP A 569 -19.31 17.06 -12.64
N ILE A 570 -18.68 17.32 -11.49
CA ILE A 570 -18.47 16.29 -10.45
C ILE A 570 -19.80 15.80 -9.86
N THR A 571 -20.83 16.64 -9.84
CA THR A 571 -22.19 16.26 -9.45
C THR A 571 -22.79 15.21 -10.38
N LEU A 572 -22.52 15.28 -11.69
CA LEU A 572 -22.93 14.26 -12.65
C LEU A 572 -22.11 12.98 -12.47
N LEU A 573 -20.79 13.10 -12.24
CA LEU A 573 -19.91 11.95 -12.04
C LEU A 573 -20.25 11.18 -10.74
N SER A 574 -20.58 11.86 -9.63
CA SER A 574 -20.98 11.21 -8.36
C SER A 574 -22.39 10.59 -8.40
N CYS A 575 -23.22 11.00 -9.37
CA CYS A 575 -24.50 10.36 -9.66
C CYS A 575 -24.35 9.01 -10.40
N LEU A 576 -23.17 8.68 -10.94
CA LEU A 576 -22.94 7.40 -11.62
C LEU A 576 -22.74 6.26 -10.61
N SER A 577 -23.13 5.04 -11.02
CA SER A 577 -22.69 3.84 -10.32
C SER A 577 -21.19 3.61 -10.54
N PHE A 578 -20.53 2.95 -9.60
CA PHE A 578 -19.11 2.58 -9.68
C PHE A 578 -18.78 1.87 -11.01
N ASN A 579 -19.65 0.96 -11.45
CA ASN A 579 -19.47 0.25 -12.72
C ASN A 579 -19.77 1.12 -13.96
N ALA A 580 -20.76 2.02 -13.89
CA ALA A 580 -21.03 2.98 -14.97
C ALA A 580 -19.82 3.92 -15.15
N GLY A 581 -19.33 4.49 -14.05
CA GLY A 581 -18.15 5.36 -14.06
C GLY A 581 -16.87 4.64 -14.48
N GLN A 582 -16.62 3.39 -14.04
CA GLN A 582 -15.49 2.61 -14.54
C GLN A 582 -15.58 2.31 -16.04
N SER A 583 -16.79 2.05 -16.56
CA SER A 583 -17.00 1.77 -17.99
C SER A 583 -16.82 3.03 -18.84
N LEU A 584 -17.36 4.17 -18.38
CA LEU A 584 -17.11 5.49 -18.99
C LEU A 584 -15.62 5.83 -18.98
N PHE A 585 -14.93 5.62 -17.85
CA PHE A 585 -13.50 5.90 -17.73
C PHE A 585 -12.68 5.11 -18.76
N LYS A 586 -12.97 3.81 -18.95
CA LYS A 586 -12.31 2.97 -19.95
C LYS A 586 -12.55 3.48 -21.36
N TYR A 587 -13.80 3.78 -21.71
CA TYR A 587 -14.17 4.33 -23.02
C TYR A 587 -13.42 5.65 -23.31
N LEU A 588 -13.44 6.61 -22.37
CA LEU A 588 -12.74 7.89 -22.52
C LEU A 588 -11.21 7.72 -22.58
N GLN A 589 -10.66 6.76 -21.83
CA GLN A 589 -9.24 6.38 -21.87
C GLN A 589 -8.85 5.71 -23.20
N GLU A 590 -9.72 4.89 -23.78
CA GLU A 590 -9.53 4.29 -25.11
C GLU A 590 -9.59 5.36 -26.20
N GLU A 591 -10.54 6.28 -26.16
CA GLU A 591 -10.57 7.44 -27.07
C GLU A 591 -9.29 8.28 -26.93
N TRP A 592 -8.88 8.69 -25.72
CA TRP A 592 -7.60 9.39 -25.51
C TRP A 592 -6.45 8.62 -26.20
N ASN A 593 -6.31 7.32 -25.94
CA ASN A 593 -5.22 6.52 -26.51
C ASN A 593 -5.28 6.45 -28.05
N GLN A 594 -6.46 6.28 -28.64
CA GLN A 594 -6.65 6.26 -30.09
C GLN A 594 -6.27 7.60 -30.73
N ARG A 595 -6.70 8.74 -30.16
CA ARG A 595 -6.36 10.08 -30.66
C ARG A 595 -4.87 10.35 -30.57
N MET A 596 -4.26 10.00 -29.44
CA MET A 596 -2.80 10.05 -29.29
C MET A 596 -2.09 9.22 -30.38
N THR A 597 -2.51 7.98 -30.67
CA THR A 597 -1.88 7.19 -31.76
C THR A 597 -2.03 7.78 -33.17
N ARG A 598 -2.94 8.76 -33.37
CA ARG A 598 -3.11 9.50 -34.64
C ARG A 598 -2.38 10.84 -34.66
N ASN A 599 -1.59 11.15 -33.63
CA ASN A 599 -0.99 12.47 -33.39
C ASN A 599 -2.03 13.63 -33.23
N GLU A 600 -3.29 13.30 -32.94
CA GLU A 600 -4.33 14.30 -32.64
C GLU A 600 -4.26 14.70 -31.16
N PHE A 601 -4.19 16.00 -30.87
CA PHE A 601 -4.22 16.49 -29.49
C PHE A 601 -5.65 16.35 -28.90
N PRO A 602 -5.84 15.65 -27.76
CA PRO A 602 -7.15 15.42 -27.17
C PRO A 602 -7.81 16.72 -26.70
N SER A 603 -9.14 16.78 -26.70
CA SER A 603 -9.84 18.01 -26.32
C SER A 603 -9.63 18.35 -24.84
N PRO A 604 -9.53 19.63 -24.45
CA PRO A 604 -9.31 19.99 -23.05
C PRO A 604 -10.41 19.45 -22.10
N GLY A 605 -11.66 19.40 -22.58
CA GLY A 605 -12.78 18.81 -21.84
C GLY A 605 -12.61 17.32 -21.57
N LEU A 606 -12.00 16.56 -22.49
CA LEU A 606 -11.69 15.13 -22.29
C LEU A 606 -10.62 14.93 -21.21
N ILE A 607 -9.54 15.72 -21.27
CA ILE A 607 -8.43 15.63 -20.31
C ILE A 607 -8.91 15.99 -18.90
N GLU A 608 -9.66 17.08 -18.76
CA GLU A 608 -10.18 17.55 -17.47
C GLU A 608 -11.30 16.62 -16.94
N THR A 609 -12.11 16.00 -17.80
CA THR A 609 -13.06 14.95 -17.37
C THR A 609 -12.31 13.75 -16.79
N ILE A 610 -11.28 13.25 -17.48
CA ILE A 610 -10.44 12.16 -16.97
C ILE A 610 -9.71 12.58 -15.69
N ALA A 611 -9.29 13.84 -15.55
CA ALA A 611 -8.70 14.37 -14.34
C ALA A 611 -9.67 14.31 -13.15
N ARG A 612 -10.90 14.79 -13.32
CA ARG A 612 -11.97 14.72 -12.31
C ARG A 612 -12.29 13.27 -11.92
N MET A 613 -12.37 12.36 -12.88
CA MET A 613 -12.56 10.93 -12.59
C MET A 613 -11.36 10.32 -11.84
N THR A 614 -10.12 10.70 -12.15
CA THR A 614 -8.96 10.25 -11.34
C THR A 614 -8.88 10.90 -9.95
N PHE A 615 -9.56 12.02 -9.72
CA PHE A 615 -9.63 12.65 -8.40
C PHE A 615 -10.64 11.97 -7.47
N MET A 616 -11.74 11.43 -8.01
CA MET A 616 -12.73 10.67 -7.24
C MET A 616 -12.12 9.35 -6.74
N GLY A 617 -12.23 9.09 -5.43
CA GLY A 617 -11.57 7.95 -4.76
C GLY A 617 -12.08 6.57 -5.21
N ASP A 618 -13.27 6.56 -5.78
CA ASP A 618 -14.05 5.41 -6.22
C ASP A 618 -13.34 4.68 -7.37
N PHE A 619 -12.67 5.45 -8.25
CA PHE A 619 -12.04 4.92 -9.45
C PHE A 619 -10.54 4.60 -9.26
N LYS A 620 -10.13 3.91 -8.19
CA LYS A 620 -8.68 3.64 -7.92
C LYS A 620 -7.90 3.05 -9.10
N GLY A 621 -8.55 2.17 -9.88
CA GLY A 621 -8.00 1.61 -11.11
C GLY A 621 -7.68 2.64 -12.20
N SER A 622 -8.26 3.84 -12.15
CA SER A 622 -8.04 4.93 -13.12
C SER A 622 -6.62 5.49 -13.05
N ILE A 623 -6.16 5.93 -11.87
CA ILE A 623 -4.79 6.41 -11.64
C ILE A 623 -3.79 5.30 -12.01
N LYS A 624 -4.02 4.09 -11.50
CA LYS A 624 -3.22 2.90 -11.82
C LYS A 624 -3.14 2.64 -13.33
N SER A 625 -4.25 2.77 -14.06
CA SER A 625 -4.29 2.61 -15.52
C SER A 625 -3.54 3.75 -16.24
N MET A 626 -3.78 5.01 -15.88
CA MET A 626 -3.10 6.17 -16.48
C MET A 626 -1.58 6.12 -16.24
N VAL A 627 -1.14 5.77 -15.03
CA VAL A 627 0.28 5.59 -14.75
C VAL A 627 0.84 4.41 -15.52
N ASN A 628 0.11 3.29 -15.63
CA ASN A 628 0.53 2.17 -16.48
C ASN A 628 0.64 2.55 -17.97
N ILE A 629 -0.23 3.42 -18.49
CA ILE A 629 -0.10 3.98 -19.85
C ILE A 629 1.19 4.79 -19.98
N PHE A 630 1.44 5.72 -19.04
CA PHE A 630 2.69 6.48 -19.00
C PHE A 630 3.90 5.54 -18.97
N LEU A 631 3.93 4.56 -18.06
CA LEU A 631 5.00 3.58 -17.93
C LEU A 631 5.17 2.68 -19.17
N ARG A 632 4.10 2.35 -19.89
CA ARG A 632 4.18 1.64 -21.18
C ARG A 632 4.75 2.54 -22.28
N LYS A 633 4.31 3.80 -22.36
CA LYS A 633 4.79 4.77 -23.37
C LYS A 633 6.27 5.11 -23.16
N VAL A 634 6.71 5.22 -21.90
CA VAL A 634 8.13 5.31 -21.51
C VAL A 634 8.96 4.11 -21.97
N LYS A 635 8.38 2.90 -21.99
CA LYS A 635 9.04 1.69 -22.51
C LYS A 635 9.00 1.57 -24.04
N GLN A 636 8.16 2.33 -24.75
CA GLN A 636 7.90 2.20 -26.19
C GLN A 636 8.82 3.10 -27.07
N GLU A 637 10.05 3.35 -26.62
CA GLU A 637 11.18 4.02 -27.31
C GLU A 637 11.28 5.56 -27.31
N PRO A 638 12.53 6.09 -27.44
CA PRO A 638 12.82 7.50 -27.75
C PRO A 638 12.41 7.96 -29.17
N ASN A 639 11.67 7.15 -29.95
CA ASN A 639 11.38 7.41 -31.36
C ASN A 639 9.94 7.85 -31.66
N LEU A 640 9.01 7.84 -30.69
CA LEU A 640 7.66 8.39 -30.88
C LEU A 640 7.62 9.92 -30.78
N PRO A 641 6.64 10.62 -31.41
CA PRO A 641 6.37 12.03 -31.11
C PRO A 641 6.00 12.19 -29.63
N HIS A 642 6.84 12.94 -28.90
CA HIS A 642 6.88 12.91 -27.43
C HIS A 642 5.70 13.61 -26.73
N TYR A 643 4.83 14.29 -27.49
CA TYR A 643 3.72 15.09 -26.96
C TYR A 643 2.81 14.31 -25.99
N HIS A 644 2.68 12.99 -26.15
CA HIS A 644 1.89 12.14 -25.25
C HIS A 644 2.42 12.10 -23.82
N LEU A 645 3.75 11.98 -23.64
CA LEU A 645 4.36 11.93 -22.31
C LEU A 645 4.27 13.29 -21.61
N LEU A 646 4.23 14.37 -22.37
CA LEU A 646 4.14 15.75 -21.90
C LEU A 646 2.72 16.11 -21.45
N ILE A 647 1.71 15.75 -22.24
CA ILE A 647 0.30 15.93 -21.84
C ILE A 647 0.00 15.08 -20.59
N LEU A 648 0.57 13.87 -20.50
CA LEU A 648 0.49 13.05 -19.29
C LEU A 648 1.28 13.65 -18.11
N SER A 649 2.45 14.26 -18.32
CA SER A 649 3.20 14.88 -17.22
C SER A 649 2.52 16.15 -16.70
N GLU A 650 1.97 17.01 -17.56
CA GLU A 650 1.13 18.15 -17.12
C GLU A 650 -0.09 17.65 -16.34
N PHE A 651 -0.79 16.61 -16.83
CA PHE A 651 -1.90 15.98 -16.12
C PHE A 651 -1.51 15.51 -14.70
N PHE A 652 -0.41 14.77 -14.56
CA PHE A 652 0.09 14.33 -13.25
C PHE A 652 0.64 15.47 -12.38
N THR A 653 1.01 16.62 -12.96
CA THR A 653 1.64 17.75 -12.25
C THR A 653 0.63 18.80 -11.80
N CYS A 654 -0.46 19.00 -12.55
CA CYS A 654 -1.43 20.08 -12.30
C CYS A 654 -2.80 19.59 -11.83
N ARG A 655 -3.12 18.28 -11.93
CA ARG A 655 -4.46 17.77 -11.59
C ARG A 655 -4.51 16.64 -10.58
N VAL A 656 -3.58 15.69 -10.64
CA VAL A 656 -3.62 14.54 -9.72
C VAL A 656 -3.17 14.95 -8.32
N LYS A 657 -4.12 15.11 -7.38
CA LYS A 657 -3.83 15.68 -6.04
C LYS A 657 -2.85 14.82 -5.23
N VAL A 658 -3.06 13.51 -5.17
CA VAL A 658 -2.13 12.55 -4.54
C VAL A 658 -2.16 11.22 -5.28
N ILE A 659 -1.01 10.75 -5.76
CA ILE A 659 -0.84 9.35 -6.16
C ILE A 659 -0.56 8.57 -4.87
N ASN A 660 -1.59 7.93 -4.32
CA ASN A 660 -1.50 7.13 -3.09
C ASN A 660 -1.36 5.62 -3.36
N ASP A 661 -1.23 5.17 -4.61
CA ASP A 661 -0.95 3.75 -4.89
C ASP A 661 0.53 3.44 -4.58
N TYR A 662 0.80 3.03 -3.34
CA TYR A 662 2.14 2.73 -2.81
C TYR A 662 2.94 1.72 -3.62
N SER A 663 2.28 0.93 -4.48
CA SER A 663 2.92 -0.08 -5.32
C SER A 663 3.45 0.49 -6.64
N ILE A 664 2.71 1.44 -7.21
CA ILE A 664 3.04 2.05 -8.50
C ILE A 664 3.84 3.34 -8.32
N CYS A 665 3.58 4.09 -7.24
CA CYS A 665 4.25 5.34 -6.91
C CYS A 665 5.78 5.24 -7.01
N PRO A 666 6.49 4.39 -6.24
CA PRO A 666 7.94 4.22 -6.36
C PRO A 666 8.41 3.98 -7.80
N THR A 667 7.73 3.09 -8.51
CA THR A 667 8.07 2.72 -9.89
C THR A 667 7.86 3.88 -10.87
N PHE A 668 6.84 4.71 -10.63
CA PHE A 668 6.56 5.91 -11.40
C PHE A 668 7.62 6.98 -11.16
N TYR A 669 7.92 7.32 -9.90
CA TYR A 669 8.98 8.27 -9.54
C TYR A 669 10.33 7.92 -10.14
N LEU A 670 10.76 6.66 -9.98
CA LEU A 670 12.06 6.19 -10.46
C LEU A 670 12.15 6.24 -11.99
N LYS A 671 11.05 5.95 -12.69
CA LYS A 671 11.01 6.02 -14.16
C LYS A 671 10.86 7.45 -14.70
N THR A 672 10.17 8.35 -13.99
CA THR A 672 10.21 9.79 -14.33
C THR A 672 11.62 10.35 -14.16
N TYR A 673 12.35 9.95 -13.12
CA TYR A 673 13.73 10.35 -12.91
C TYR A 673 14.68 9.75 -13.98
N SER A 674 14.56 8.46 -14.30
CA SER A 674 15.42 7.81 -15.30
C SER A 674 15.27 8.33 -16.73
N LEU A 675 14.20 9.08 -17.03
CA LEU A 675 14.00 9.76 -18.31
C LEU A 675 14.81 11.04 -18.47
N MET A 676 15.01 11.79 -17.38
CA MET A 676 15.71 13.08 -17.41
C MET A 676 17.13 12.99 -18.02
N PRO A 677 17.95 11.96 -17.71
CA PRO A 677 19.23 11.70 -18.37
C PRO A 677 19.21 11.63 -19.89
N GLY A 678 18.16 11.06 -20.48
CA GLY A 678 18.02 10.94 -21.93
C GLY A 678 17.76 12.31 -22.57
N TYR A 679 16.84 13.08 -22.00
CA TYR A 679 16.49 14.40 -22.51
C TYR A 679 17.58 15.46 -22.27
N CYS A 680 18.40 15.32 -21.22
CA CYS A 680 19.59 16.14 -20.99
C CYS A 680 20.57 16.24 -22.17
N ARG A 681 20.58 15.23 -23.05
CA ARG A 681 21.51 15.13 -24.18
C ARG A 681 20.89 15.57 -25.51
N ASN A 682 19.59 15.84 -25.54
CA ASN A 682 18.90 16.30 -26.75
C ASN A 682 19.13 17.81 -26.94
N PHE A 683 19.48 18.19 -28.17
CA PHE A 683 19.67 19.57 -28.58
C PHE A 683 18.36 20.19 -29.10
N GLY A 684 18.28 21.52 -29.13
CA GLY A 684 17.15 22.27 -29.67
C GLY A 684 15.97 22.46 -28.71
N ALA A 685 15.13 23.44 -29.04
CA ALA A 685 13.98 23.87 -28.25
C ALA A 685 13.06 22.73 -27.72
N PRO A 686 12.68 21.71 -28.51
CA PRO A 686 11.82 20.62 -28.00
C PRO A 686 12.49 19.78 -26.91
N GLY A 687 13.83 19.64 -26.92
CA GLY A 687 14.57 18.94 -25.87
C GLY A 687 14.56 19.71 -24.55
N ILE A 688 14.75 21.03 -24.63
CA ILE A 688 14.78 21.95 -23.49
C ILE A 688 13.40 22.00 -22.80
N GLN A 689 12.32 22.21 -23.56
CA GLN A 689 10.97 22.24 -23.00
C GLN A 689 10.56 20.88 -22.40
N ARG A 690 10.97 19.75 -23.01
CA ARG A 690 10.75 18.40 -22.44
C ARG A 690 11.42 18.25 -21.08
N TYR A 691 12.71 18.60 -21.00
CA TYR A 691 13.46 18.49 -19.75
C TYR A 691 12.83 19.31 -18.63
N ALA A 692 12.50 20.59 -18.89
CA ALA A 692 11.87 21.46 -17.91
C ALA A 692 10.51 20.91 -17.42
N THR A 693 9.72 20.29 -18.31
CA THR A 693 8.43 19.69 -17.93
C THR A 693 8.61 18.47 -17.02
N PHE A 694 9.55 17.56 -17.34
CA PHE A 694 9.84 16.39 -16.50
C PHE A 694 10.49 16.77 -15.17
N GLU A 695 11.29 17.82 -15.12
CA GLU A 695 11.86 18.34 -13.88
C GLU A 695 10.79 18.95 -12.97
N HIS A 696 9.89 19.79 -13.49
CA HIS A 696 8.77 20.31 -12.72
C HIS A 696 7.86 19.19 -12.22
N GLN A 697 7.60 18.17 -13.05
CA GLN A 697 6.91 16.96 -12.63
C GLN A 697 7.66 16.27 -11.49
N PHE A 698 8.97 16.07 -11.61
CA PHE A 698 9.78 15.42 -10.57
C PHE A 698 9.73 16.23 -9.27
N LEU A 699 10.15 17.50 -9.29
CA LEU A 699 10.20 18.41 -8.14
C LEU A 699 8.89 18.38 -7.36
N ARG A 700 7.76 18.55 -8.04
CA ARG A 700 6.46 18.58 -7.37
C ARG A 700 6.06 17.26 -6.77
N ILE A 701 6.03 16.19 -7.55
CA ILE A 701 5.49 14.93 -7.04
C ILE A 701 6.45 14.37 -5.96
N PHE A 702 7.75 14.66 -6.06
CA PHE A 702 8.76 14.27 -5.07
C PHE A 702 8.75 15.14 -3.79
N CYS A 703 8.82 16.47 -3.87
CA CYS A 703 8.75 17.35 -2.69
C CYS A 703 7.39 17.22 -1.97
N TYR A 704 6.32 16.96 -2.73
CA TYR A 704 4.99 16.69 -2.20
C TYR A 704 4.68 15.20 -1.97
N SER A 705 5.67 14.31 -2.08
CA SER A 705 5.52 12.94 -1.57
C SER A 705 5.19 12.93 -0.07
N SER A 706 4.56 11.87 0.43
CA SER A 706 4.46 11.67 1.87
C SER A 706 5.75 11.01 2.39
N PRO A 707 6.16 11.25 3.66
CA PRO A 707 7.33 10.59 4.25
C PRO A 707 7.27 9.06 4.13
N PHE A 708 6.08 8.46 4.17
CA PHE A 708 5.91 7.03 3.95
C PHE A 708 6.19 6.61 2.50
N ILE A 709 5.61 7.30 1.50
CA ILE A 709 5.86 7.04 0.07
C ILE A 709 7.35 7.15 -0.22
N PHE A 710 8.01 8.19 0.32
CA PHE A 710 9.43 8.41 0.14
C PHE A 710 10.29 7.27 0.71
N ILE A 711 9.98 6.77 1.92
CA ILE A 711 10.65 5.57 2.47
C ILE A 711 10.44 4.34 1.58
N GLN A 712 9.25 4.15 1.00
CA GLN A 712 9.02 3.04 0.07
C GLN A 712 9.80 3.21 -1.24
N CYS A 713 9.96 4.44 -1.75
CA CYS A 713 10.85 4.72 -2.88
C CYS A 713 12.29 4.30 -2.56
N ILE A 714 12.80 4.65 -1.38
CA ILE A 714 14.13 4.23 -0.92
C ILE A 714 14.25 2.72 -0.80
N LYS A 715 13.26 2.04 -0.20
CA LYS A 715 13.26 0.58 -0.08
C LYS A 715 13.30 -0.10 -1.45
N VAL A 716 12.55 0.41 -2.43
CA VAL A 716 12.58 -0.10 -3.81
C VAL A 716 13.94 0.19 -4.47
N MET A 717 14.52 1.37 -4.28
CA MET A 717 15.89 1.68 -4.76
C MET A 717 16.95 0.73 -4.15
N MET A 718 16.91 0.51 -2.83
CA MET A 718 17.81 -0.41 -2.13
C MET A 718 17.61 -1.86 -2.56
N ALA A 719 16.36 -2.32 -2.71
CA ALA A 719 16.05 -3.68 -3.14
C ALA A 719 16.52 -3.94 -4.58
N MET A 720 16.33 -2.97 -5.48
CA MET A 720 16.88 -3.01 -6.84
C MET A 720 18.41 -3.07 -6.81
N ALA A 721 19.07 -2.28 -5.96
CA ALA A 721 20.53 -2.32 -5.81
C ALA A 721 21.06 -3.68 -5.34
N THR A 722 20.33 -4.36 -4.44
CA THR A 722 20.72 -5.71 -3.95
C THR A 722 20.39 -6.86 -4.91
N GLN A 723 19.55 -6.65 -5.94
CA GLN A 723 19.12 -7.70 -6.88
C GLN A 723 20.05 -7.88 -8.09
N GLN A 724 21.31 -7.45 -8.02
CA GLN A 724 22.28 -7.49 -9.12
C GLN A 724 22.68 -8.89 -9.66
N HIS A 725 22.13 -9.99 -9.14
CA HIS A 725 22.54 -11.35 -9.56
C HIS A 725 21.56 -12.16 -10.41
N GLU A 726 20.27 -11.81 -10.54
CA GLU A 726 19.32 -12.63 -11.33
C GLU A 726 18.41 -11.85 -12.30
N LYS A 727 18.88 -11.76 -13.56
CA LYS A 727 18.12 -11.77 -14.84
C LYS A 727 16.71 -11.16 -14.87
N HIS A 728 16.54 -9.90 -14.48
CA HIS A 728 15.42 -9.09 -14.95
C HIS A 728 15.88 -7.70 -15.41
N ASN A 729 15.35 -7.25 -16.56
CA ASN A 729 15.70 -5.99 -17.22
C ASN A 729 15.09 -4.77 -16.50
N TYR A 730 15.51 -4.56 -15.26
CA TYR A 730 15.33 -3.33 -14.50
C TYR A 730 16.73 -2.81 -14.18
N VAL A 731 17.05 -1.61 -14.64
CA VAL A 731 18.30 -0.91 -14.33
C VAL A 731 18.18 -0.39 -12.89
N PRO A 732 18.83 -1.00 -11.87
CA PRO A 732 18.92 -0.39 -10.54
C PRO A 732 19.56 1.00 -10.60
N PHE A 733 19.37 1.79 -9.54
CA PHE A 733 20.13 3.04 -9.36
C PHE A 733 21.65 2.79 -9.32
N THR A 734 22.08 1.54 -9.03
CA THR A 734 23.47 1.03 -9.08
C THR A 734 23.86 0.35 -10.41
N SER A 735 23.05 0.47 -11.46
CA SER A 735 23.50 0.32 -12.86
C SER A 735 23.09 1.49 -13.75
N ALA A 736 22.33 2.45 -13.19
CA ALA A 736 22.56 3.87 -13.46
C ALA A 736 23.92 4.38 -12.90
N THR A 737 24.80 3.48 -12.47
CA THR A 737 26.25 3.68 -12.30
C THR A 737 27.11 2.90 -13.32
N ASP A 738 26.52 2.18 -14.29
CA ASP A 738 27.21 1.79 -15.55
C ASP A 738 27.38 2.99 -16.50
N PHE A 739 27.28 4.21 -15.98
CA PHE A 739 27.88 5.40 -16.59
C PHE A 739 29.35 5.47 -16.18
N GLY A 740 30.19 4.62 -16.81
CA GLY A 740 31.66 4.64 -16.69
C GLY A 740 32.35 5.89 -17.26
N ASN A 741 31.70 7.04 -17.13
CA ASN A 741 32.11 8.40 -17.45
C ASN A 741 31.23 9.32 -16.57
N GLY A 742 31.67 9.54 -15.33
CA GLY A 742 30.85 10.11 -14.24
C GLY A 742 30.14 11.43 -14.57
N LYS A 743 28.84 11.34 -14.91
CA LYS A 743 27.91 12.47 -14.99
C LYS A 743 26.53 12.02 -14.50
N THR A 744 26.17 12.40 -13.28
CA THR A 744 24.77 12.44 -12.86
C THR A 744 24.02 13.34 -13.83
N ALA A 745 22.97 12.81 -14.46
CA ALA A 745 22.26 13.53 -15.53
C ALA A 745 20.87 14.04 -15.08
N ALA A 746 20.64 14.07 -13.77
CA ALA A 746 19.77 15.04 -13.11
C ALA A 746 20.64 16.15 -12.51
N SER A 747 20.08 17.34 -12.33
CA SER A 747 20.83 18.49 -11.86
C SER A 747 21.29 18.35 -10.38
N ALA A 748 22.29 19.13 -9.97
CA ALA A 748 22.83 19.08 -8.60
C ALA A 748 21.80 19.59 -7.57
N GLU A 749 20.95 20.50 -8.01
CA GLU A 749 19.86 21.13 -7.27
C GLU A 749 18.76 20.11 -6.96
N ILE A 750 18.33 19.32 -7.96
CA ILE A 750 17.40 18.20 -7.79
C ILE A 750 17.98 17.18 -6.79
N SER A 751 19.26 16.83 -6.94
CA SER A 751 19.97 15.90 -6.05
C SER A 751 19.99 16.40 -4.60
N SER A 752 20.17 17.71 -4.40
CA SER A 752 20.13 18.35 -3.09
C SER A 752 18.73 18.37 -2.46
N LEU A 753 17.69 18.65 -3.25
CA LEU A 753 16.30 18.57 -2.80
C LEU A 753 15.87 17.13 -2.44
N ILE A 754 16.41 16.13 -3.13
CA ILE A 754 16.26 14.70 -2.78
C ILE A 754 16.81 14.42 -1.38
N LEU A 755 18.02 14.92 -1.07
CA LEU A 755 18.65 14.76 0.24
C LEU A 755 17.90 15.53 1.35
N LEU A 756 17.42 16.74 1.09
CA LEU A 756 16.65 17.50 2.09
C LEU A 756 15.34 16.80 2.46
N GLN A 757 14.61 16.27 1.47
CA GLN A 757 13.41 15.46 1.72
C GLN A 757 13.74 14.15 2.44
N TYR A 758 14.93 13.59 2.23
CA TYR A 758 15.44 12.45 2.98
C TYR A 758 15.60 12.76 4.46
N TYR A 759 16.34 13.81 4.82
CA TYR A 759 16.56 14.19 6.21
C TYR A 759 15.25 14.60 6.91
N ARG A 760 14.35 15.31 6.21
CA ARG A 760 13.00 15.63 6.70
C ARG A 760 12.21 14.36 7.02
N THR A 761 12.20 13.40 6.11
CA THR A 761 11.48 12.13 6.29
C THR A 761 12.06 11.29 7.42
N TYR A 762 13.39 11.22 7.51
CA TYR A 762 14.10 10.55 8.60
C TYR A 762 13.68 11.13 9.96
N LYS A 763 13.72 12.46 10.11
CA LYS A 763 13.32 13.19 11.33
C LYS A 763 11.84 12.98 11.72
N LEU A 764 10.94 12.89 10.74
CA LEU A 764 9.51 12.69 10.99
C LEU A 764 9.16 11.24 11.36
N VAL A 765 9.81 10.26 10.73
CA VAL A 765 9.41 8.84 10.86
C VAL A 765 10.26 8.10 11.89
N MET A 766 11.57 8.28 11.92
CA MET A 766 12.48 7.50 12.78
C MET A 766 12.72 8.21 14.13
N PRO A 767 12.47 7.55 15.28
CA PRO A 767 13.16 7.94 16.51
C PRO A 767 14.66 7.61 16.37
N SER A 768 15.52 8.44 16.95
CA SER A 768 16.99 8.40 16.82
C SER A 768 17.70 7.16 17.40
N THR A 769 16.95 6.13 17.82
CA THR A 769 17.43 5.05 18.69
C THR A 769 17.22 3.63 18.15
N LEU A 770 16.50 3.43 17.04
CA LEU A 770 15.94 2.10 16.70
C LEU A 770 16.48 1.41 15.44
N ILE A 771 17.35 2.04 14.65
CA ILE A 771 18.03 1.37 13.52
C ILE A 771 19.50 1.81 13.50
N SER A 772 20.40 0.91 13.93
CA SER A 772 21.76 0.94 13.42
C SER A 772 21.70 0.71 11.92
N PHE A 773 22.28 1.62 11.13
CA PHE A 773 22.38 1.46 9.67
C PHE A 773 22.86 0.04 9.33
N PRO A 774 22.30 -0.63 8.32
CA PRO A 774 22.92 -1.83 7.78
C PRO A 774 24.35 -1.46 7.37
N ASN A 775 25.36 -2.14 7.93
CA ASN A 775 26.76 -1.83 7.62
C ASN A 775 27.09 -2.05 6.13
N SER A 776 26.24 -2.76 5.39
CA SER A 776 26.27 -2.87 3.92
C SER A 776 25.98 -1.56 3.17
N SER A 777 25.57 -0.47 3.83
CA SER A 777 25.55 0.87 3.21
C SER A 777 26.97 1.48 3.10
N GLN A 778 27.96 0.66 2.70
CA GLN A 778 29.28 1.11 2.25
C GLN A 778 29.28 1.42 0.75
N GLU A 779 28.33 0.89 -0.03
CA GLU A 779 28.20 1.12 -1.48
C GLU A 779 27.25 2.30 -1.82
N LEU A 780 27.25 3.32 -0.97
CA LEU A 780 26.93 4.69 -1.36
C LEU A 780 28.17 5.59 -1.31
N GLU A 781 29.36 4.98 -1.36
CA GLU A 781 30.53 5.62 -1.97
C GLU A 781 30.21 5.84 -3.45
N VAL A 782 29.73 7.06 -3.75
CA VAL A 782 29.57 7.56 -5.11
C VAL A 782 30.97 7.57 -5.73
N HIS A 783 31.23 6.57 -6.57
CA HIS A 783 32.50 6.44 -7.28
C HIS A 783 32.82 7.73 -8.06
N ASP A 784 34.11 8.08 -8.06
CA ASP A 784 34.74 9.20 -8.77
C ASP A 784 34.41 10.62 -8.26
N ASN A 785 35.03 10.99 -7.12
CA ASN A 785 35.65 12.29 -6.81
C ASN A 785 34.88 13.61 -7.05
N LYS A 786 33.58 13.56 -7.34
CA LYS A 786 32.64 14.67 -7.18
C LYS A 786 31.57 14.22 -6.23
N VAL A 787 31.89 14.45 -4.96
CA VAL A 787 31.03 14.19 -3.80
C VAL A 787 29.63 14.73 -4.11
N ILE A 788 28.56 14.01 -3.76
CA ILE A 788 27.23 14.64 -3.63
C ILE A 788 27.30 15.42 -2.32
N GLU A 789 27.74 16.66 -2.43
CA GLU A 789 28.28 17.41 -1.32
C GLU A 789 27.24 17.69 -0.24
N THR A 790 27.62 17.42 1.01
CA THR A 790 26.90 17.79 2.24
C THR A 790 26.93 19.31 2.50
N GLN A 791 27.02 20.08 1.42
CA GLN A 791 27.18 21.53 1.35
C GLN A 791 25.86 22.28 1.36
N THR A 792 24.82 21.76 0.72
CA THR A 792 23.47 22.34 0.74
C THR A 792 22.78 22.23 2.10
N ILE A 793 23.52 21.91 3.16
CA ILE A 793 23.03 21.61 4.50
C ILE A 793 23.63 22.63 5.46
N SER A 794 22.80 23.57 5.92
CA SER A 794 23.20 24.62 6.86
C SER A 794 23.79 24.04 8.15
N ALA A 795 24.55 24.85 8.89
CA ALA A 795 25.11 24.44 10.17
C ALA A 795 24.03 23.99 11.19
N ALA A 796 22.81 24.54 11.10
CA ALA A 796 21.65 24.09 11.87
C ALA A 796 21.22 22.67 11.47
N THR A 797 21.11 22.39 10.17
CA THR A 797 20.70 21.07 9.66
C THR A 797 21.78 19.99 9.86
N LYS A 798 23.07 20.35 9.86
CA LYS A 798 24.19 19.44 10.18
C LYS A 798 24.07 18.80 11.58
N LYS A 799 23.50 19.52 12.57
CA LYS A 799 23.23 18.98 13.93
C LYS A 799 22.26 17.80 13.94
N TRP A 800 21.46 17.60 12.87
CA TRP A 800 20.44 16.56 12.79
C TRP A 800 20.87 15.36 11.91
N ILE A 801 22.12 15.38 11.42
CA ILE A 801 22.68 14.35 10.54
C ILE A 801 23.65 13.48 11.34
N PRO A 802 23.61 12.14 11.22
CA PRO A 802 24.56 11.27 11.91
C PRO A 802 26.02 11.60 11.57
N GLU A 803 26.90 11.55 12.57
CA GLU A 803 28.33 11.94 12.45
C GLU A 803 29.08 11.30 11.27
N LYS A 804 28.68 10.09 10.85
CA LYS A 804 29.24 9.41 9.67
C LYS A 804 29.17 10.26 8.39
N PHE A 805 28.11 11.05 8.21
CA PHE A 805 27.92 11.92 7.04
C PHE A 805 28.48 13.34 7.24
N GLN A 806 28.70 13.78 8.49
CA GLN A 806 29.29 15.09 8.78
C GLN A 806 30.76 15.22 8.33
N LYS A 807 31.45 14.09 8.09
CA LYS A 807 32.87 14.02 7.72
C LYS A 807 33.18 14.17 6.22
N MET A 808 32.15 14.30 5.36
CA MET A 808 32.37 14.56 3.93
C MET A 808 32.90 15.99 3.72
N LYS A 809 33.92 16.14 2.87
CA LYS A 809 34.56 17.44 2.61
C LYS A 809 33.60 18.40 1.92
N ILE A 810 33.73 19.67 2.29
CA ILE A 810 33.19 20.82 1.58
C ILE A 810 34.23 21.17 0.51
N ALA A 811 33.85 21.18 -0.77
CA ALA A 811 34.61 21.88 -1.80
C ALA A 811 34.48 23.38 -1.54
N GLU A 812 35.58 24.09 -1.75
CA GLU A 812 35.62 25.54 -1.62
C GLU A 812 34.82 26.14 -2.78
N PHE A 813 33.93 27.09 -2.46
CA PHE A 813 33.19 27.85 -3.47
C PHE A 813 34.20 28.50 -4.44
N PRO A 814 33.95 28.57 -5.76
CA PRO A 814 34.84 29.24 -6.68
C PRO A 814 35.16 30.65 -6.17
N SER A 815 36.43 30.90 -5.87
CA SER A 815 36.86 32.15 -5.26
C SER A 815 36.44 33.35 -6.12
N PHE A 816 36.24 34.52 -5.50
CA PHE A 816 35.98 35.77 -6.23
C PHE A 816 37.01 35.99 -7.35
N ASN A 817 38.28 35.64 -7.10
CA ASN A 817 39.35 35.65 -8.08
C ASN A 817 39.12 34.68 -9.24
N TYR A 818 38.55 33.48 -9.05
CA TYR A 818 38.20 32.57 -10.14
C TYR A 818 37.08 33.13 -11.02
N ILE A 819 36.06 33.74 -10.42
CA ILE A 819 34.96 34.38 -11.17
C ILE A 819 35.47 35.63 -11.90
N GLN A 820 36.31 36.46 -11.27
CA GLN A 820 37.00 37.55 -11.97
C GLN A 820 37.97 37.04 -13.04
N THR A 821 38.60 35.88 -12.86
CA THR A 821 39.43 35.24 -13.90
C THR A 821 38.56 34.80 -15.08
N LEU A 822 37.38 34.21 -14.84
CA LEU A 822 36.41 33.89 -15.89
C LEU A 822 35.92 35.15 -16.62
N LEU A 823 35.72 36.27 -15.90
CA LEU A 823 35.36 37.57 -16.47
C LEU A 823 36.51 38.24 -17.23
N SER A 824 37.77 38.03 -16.83
CA SER A 824 38.95 38.51 -17.57
C SER A 824 39.37 37.59 -18.71
N MET A 825 38.90 36.33 -18.70
CA MET A 825 38.94 35.38 -19.82
C MET A 825 37.75 35.53 -20.77
N ILE A 826 36.81 36.44 -20.47
CA ILE A 826 35.94 37.04 -21.47
C ILE A 826 36.76 38.20 -22.02
N ASP A 827 37.45 37.97 -23.14
CA ASP A 827 38.14 39.07 -23.81
C ASP A 827 37.10 40.11 -24.25
N GLN A 828 37.43 41.40 -24.21
CA GLN A 828 36.55 42.42 -24.79
C GLN A 828 36.29 42.11 -26.27
N ASP A 829 37.26 41.50 -26.95
CA ASP A 829 37.13 40.99 -28.30
C ASP A 829 36.05 39.92 -28.44
N ASP A 830 35.85 38.98 -27.50
CA ASP A 830 34.77 37.96 -27.58
C ASP A 830 33.37 38.60 -27.67
N ILE A 831 33.18 39.72 -26.98
CA ILE A 831 31.92 40.48 -26.96
C ILE A 831 31.69 41.19 -28.31
N TYR A 832 32.74 41.69 -28.95
CA TYR A 832 32.67 42.30 -30.29
C TYR A 832 32.75 41.27 -31.44
N GLN A 833 33.22 40.05 -31.16
CA GLN A 833 33.33 38.92 -32.08
C GLN A 833 32.06 38.05 -32.16
N PHE A 834 30.95 38.53 -31.60
CA PHE A 834 29.62 37.90 -31.57
C PHE A 834 28.96 37.92 -32.98
N ASN A 835 29.57 37.19 -33.92
CA ASN A 835 29.25 37.16 -35.35
C ASN A 835 29.19 35.72 -35.89
N ALA A 836 28.61 35.56 -37.09
CA ALA A 836 28.32 34.26 -37.70
C ALA A 836 29.55 33.37 -37.99
N GLN A 837 30.78 33.89 -37.91
CA GLN A 837 31.99 33.11 -38.16
C GLN A 837 32.48 32.36 -36.91
N ASN A 838 32.01 32.74 -35.71
CA ASN A 838 32.51 32.25 -34.42
C ASN A 838 31.57 31.27 -33.67
N GLU A 839 30.50 30.78 -34.32
CA GLU A 839 29.57 29.79 -33.74
C GLU A 839 30.30 28.55 -33.16
N MET A 840 31.33 28.07 -33.86
CA MET A 840 32.15 26.92 -33.48
C MET A 840 33.00 27.14 -32.22
N HIS A 841 33.33 28.39 -31.89
CA HIS A 841 34.07 28.74 -30.67
C HIS A 841 33.16 28.55 -29.44
N PHE A 842 31.99 29.20 -29.45
CA PHE A 842 31.04 29.12 -28.35
C PHE A 842 30.44 27.71 -28.19
N ARG A 843 30.17 26.98 -29.29
CA ARG A 843 29.59 25.64 -29.25
C ARG A 843 30.38 24.62 -28.42
N ASN A 844 31.70 24.84 -28.25
CA ASN A 844 32.59 23.98 -27.47
C ASN A 844 33.07 24.60 -26.15
N ASP A 845 32.48 25.72 -25.70
CA ASP A 845 32.92 26.44 -24.49
C ASP A 845 32.87 25.55 -23.24
N PRO A 846 34.02 25.17 -22.64
CA PRO A 846 34.06 24.24 -21.51
C PRO A 846 33.69 24.90 -20.17
N HIS A 847 33.49 26.23 -20.16
CA HIS A 847 33.26 27.05 -18.97
C HIS A 847 31.81 27.53 -18.81
N PHE A 848 30.90 27.15 -19.71
CA PHE A 848 29.47 27.46 -19.66
C PHE A 848 29.13 28.97 -19.58
N ARG A 849 29.93 29.82 -20.23
CA ARG A 849 29.92 31.29 -20.08
C ARG A 849 28.80 32.01 -20.82
N ILE A 850 28.02 31.35 -21.68
CA ILE A 850 27.11 32.05 -22.62
C ILE A 850 26.05 32.94 -21.94
N LEU A 851 25.45 32.48 -20.82
CA LEU A 851 24.44 33.27 -20.11
C LEU A 851 25.06 34.45 -19.36
N LEU A 852 26.30 34.32 -18.87
CA LEU A 852 27.07 35.40 -18.28
C LEU A 852 27.45 36.47 -19.31
N LEU A 853 27.87 36.06 -20.51
CA LEU A 853 28.15 36.95 -21.64
C LEU A 853 26.90 37.77 -22.04
N LEU A 854 25.77 37.09 -22.23
CA LEU A 854 24.49 37.73 -22.56
C LEU A 854 24.01 38.67 -21.44
N PHE A 855 24.23 38.30 -20.16
CA PHE A 855 23.85 39.13 -19.02
C PHE A 855 24.72 40.40 -18.92
N ASN A 856 26.03 40.26 -19.12
CA ASN A 856 26.95 41.41 -19.15
C ASN A 856 26.60 42.38 -20.29
N LEU A 857 26.19 41.88 -21.47
CA LEU A 857 25.68 42.70 -22.56
C LEU A 857 24.37 43.44 -22.19
N VAL A 858 23.47 42.81 -21.43
CA VAL A 858 22.24 43.47 -20.93
C VAL A 858 22.57 44.57 -19.90
N CYS A 859 23.57 44.36 -19.04
CA CYS A 859 24.04 45.34 -18.06
C CYS A 859 24.79 46.55 -18.66
N GLN A 860 25.24 46.47 -19.91
CA GLN A 860 25.84 47.61 -20.62
C GLN A 860 24.78 48.63 -21.06
N ASN A 861 25.20 49.88 -21.29
CA ASN A 861 24.29 50.93 -21.73
C ASN A 861 23.60 50.54 -23.06
N PRO A 862 22.28 50.77 -23.22
CA PRO A 862 21.55 50.33 -24.41
C PRO A 862 22.13 50.79 -25.75
N GLN A 863 22.83 51.93 -25.78
CA GLN A 863 23.48 52.51 -26.96
C GLN A 863 24.78 51.79 -27.37
N GLN A 864 25.39 50.99 -26.47
CA GLN A 864 26.63 50.25 -26.69
C GLN A 864 26.39 48.79 -27.13
N ARG A 865 25.13 48.33 -27.11
CA ARG A 865 24.76 46.94 -27.41
C ARG A 865 24.66 46.70 -28.92
N PRO A 866 25.22 45.59 -29.47
CA PRO A 866 25.02 45.25 -30.88
C PRO A 866 23.55 44.97 -31.17
N GLN A 867 22.92 45.61 -32.17
CA GLN A 867 21.48 45.45 -32.42
C GLN A 867 21.06 43.99 -32.72
N SER A 868 21.98 43.17 -33.22
CA SER A 868 21.78 41.74 -33.50
C SER A 868 22.03 40.81 -32.31
N PHE A 869 22.48 41.31 -31.15
CA PHE A 869 22.86 40.45 -30.01
C PHE A 869 21.73 39.53 -29.51
N PRO A 870 20.44 39.93 -29.47
CA PRO A 870 19.40 39.03 -29.01
C PRO A 870 19.20 37.86 -29.97
N HIS A 871 19.11 38.15 -31.28
CA HIS A 871 18.97 37.15 -32.34
C HIS A 871 20.11 36.11 -32.31
N PHE A 872 21.36 36.56 -32.27
CA PHE A 872 22.52 35.64 -32.21
C PHE A 872 22.56 34.86 -30.88
N GLY A 873 22.16 35.49 -29.77
CA GLY A 873 21.95 34.82 -28.48
C GLY A 873 20.94 33.66 -28.59
N TYR A 874 19.80 33.87 -29.26
CA TYR A 874 18.80 32.82 -29.47
C TYR A 874 19.32 31.69 -30.37
N VAL A 875 20.05 32.01 -31.44
CA VAL A 875 20.70 31.00 -32.31
C VAL A 875 21.65 30.12 -31.49
N LEU A 876 22.55 30.72 -30.70
CA LEU A 876 23.47 29.97 -29.83
C LEU A 876 22.73 29.16 -28.76
N LEU A 877 21.76 29.74 -28.06
CA LEU A 877 21.01 29.05 -27.01
C LEU A 877 20.23 27.83 -27.54
N ASN A 878 19.78 27.86 -28.80
CA ASN A 878 19.13 26.73 -29.45
C ASN A 878 20.11 25.59 -29.86
N LEU A 879 21.40 25.89 -30.00
CA LEU A 879 22.45 24.89 -30.30
C LEU A 879 22.90 24.08 -29.08
N TYR A 880 22.55 24.51 -27.87
CA TYR A 880 22.88 23.82 -26.62
C TYR A 880 21.78 22.85 -26.17
N ASN A 881 22.16 21.91 -25.30
CA ASN A 881 21.23 21.01 -24.62
C ASN A 881 20.88 21.54 -23.22
N SER A 882 19.85 20.96 -22.57
CA SER A 882 19.41 21.45 -21.26
C SER A 882 20.49 21.34 -20.18
N HIS A 883 21.35 20.31 -20.21
CA HIS A 883 22.48 20.20 -19.27
C HIS A 883 23.40 21.43 -19.37
N TYR A 884 23.81 21.83 -20.58
CA TYR A 884 24.70 22.98 -20.75
C TYR A 884 24.04 24.27 -20.22
N LEU A 885 22.74 24.48 -20.51
CA LEU A 885 22.00 25.66 -20.05
C LEU A 885 21.84 25.72 -18.52
N ILE A 886 21.65 24.57 -17.86
CA ILE A 886 21.62 24.48 -16.39
C ILE A 886 22.98 24.89 -15.82
N SER A 887 24.08 24.30 -16.32
CA SER A 887 25.43 24.65 -15.89
C SER A 887 25.78 26.12 -16.15
N ALA A 888 25.35 26.68 -17.28
CA ALA A 888 25.54 28.10 -17.60
C ALA A 888 24.74 29.02 -16.67
N THR A 889 23.58 28.57 -16.18
CA THR A 889 22.79 29.32 -15.21
C THR A 889 23.45 29.29 -13.83
N ASN A 890 24.07 28.18 -13.42
CA ASN A 890 24.84 28.12 -12.18
C ASN A 890 26.01 29.12 -12.20
N VAL A 891 26.75 29.20 -13.32
CA VAL A 891 27.83 30.20 -13.51
C VAL A 891 27.29 31.64 -13.43
N LEU A 892 26.11 31.90 -13.99
CA LEU A 892 25.44 33.20 -13.85
C LEU A 892 25.04 33.50 -12.39
N VAL A 893 24.51 32.51 -11.66
CA VAL A 893 24.16 32.62 -10.24
C VAL A 893 25.39 32.91 -9.39
N ASP A 894 26.50 32.20 -9.62
CA ASP A 894 27.78 32.44 -8.93
C ASP A 894 28.30 33.88 -9.15
N TYR A 895 28.17 34.40 -10.37
CA TYR A 895 28.48 35.81 -10.67
C TYR A 895 27.56 36.81 -9.98
N LEU A 896 26.25 36.53 -9.89
CA LEU A 896 25.33 37.39 -9.16
C LEU A 896 25.63 37.40 -7.66
N ILE A 897 25.94 36.24 -7.07
CA ILE A 897 26.33 36.12 -5.66
C ILE A 897 27.63 36.89 -5.40
N SER A 898 28.64 36.77 -6.27
CA SER A 898 29.91 37.50 -6.09
C SER A 898 29.72 39.02 -6.21
N THR A 899 28.86 39.47 -7.13
CA THR A 899 28.46 40.88 -7.27
C THR A 899 27.71 41.38 -6.03
N LEU A 900 26.80 40.57 -5.46
CA LEU A 900 26.07 40.92 -4.23
C LEU A 900 26.99 40.97 -3.01
N LYS A 901 28.01 40.11 -2.93
CA LYS A 901 29.08 40.18 -1.92
C LYS A 901 29.88 41.48 -2.07
N GLU A 902 30.33 41.83 -3.27
CA GLU A 902 31.01 43.10 -3.52
C GLU A 902 30.13 44.31 -3.14
N PHE A 903 28.82 44.28 -3.43
CA PHE A 903 27.90 45.35 -3.04
C PHE A 903 27.73 45.46 -1.52
N LYS A 904 27.71 44.33 -0.79
CA LYS A 904 27.69 44.30 0.68
C LYS A 904 28.98 44.88 1.26
N ASP A 905 30.12 44.39 0.80
CA ASP A 905 31.45 44.77 1.31
C ASP A 905 31.78 46.24 1.02
N SER A 906 31.35 46.75 -0.15
CA SER A 906 31.49 48.16 -0.53
C SER A 906 30.39 49.09 0.02
N MET A 907 29.44 48.57 0.81
CA MET A 907 28.27 49.31 1.31
C MET A 907 27.54 50.08 0.19
N ALA A 908 27.30 49.40 -0.93
CA ALA A 908 26.73 49.96 -2.13
C ALA A 908 25.32 50.56 -1.89
N PRO A 909 24.97 51.68 -2.55
CA PRO A 909 23.63 52.25 -2.44
C PRO A 909 22.59 51.30 -3.05
N ILE A 910 21.36 51.34 -2.50
CA ILE A 910 20.20 50.55 -2.94
C ILE A 910 19.94 50.69 -4.46
N SER A 911 20.31 51.82 -5.06
CA SER A 911 20.24 52.04 -6.51
C SER A 911 21.03 51.02 -7.35
N LYS A 912 22.16 50.48 -6.86
CA LYS A 912 22.89 49.39 -7.55
C LYS A 912 22.10 48.08 -7.53
N TYR A 913 21.46 47.74 -6.40
CA TYR A 913 20.59 46.57 -6.29
C TYR A 913 19.35 46.70 -7.19
N ILE A 914 18.74 47.89 -7.25
CA ILE A 914 17.62 48.19 -8.16
C ILE A 914 18.04 48.09 -9.63
N HIS A 915 19.23 48.59 -9.99
CA HIS A 915 19.77 48.46 -11.34
C HIS A 915 19.98 46.97 -11.70
N LEU A 916 20.60 46.19 -10.83
CA LEU A 916 20.81 44.75 -11.04
C LEU A 916 19.47 44.00 -11.22
N ARG A 917 18.46 44.30 -10.38
CA ARG A 917 17.08 43.80 -10.54
C ARG A 917 16.50 44.15 -11.91
N ASN A 918 16.69 45.38 -12.38
CA ASN A 918 16.19 45.82 -13.68
C ASN A 918 16.88 45.09 -14.84
N CYS A 919 18.19 44.86 -14.77
CA CYS A 919 18.93 44.07 -15.77
C CYS A 919 18.46 42.61 -15.81
N ILE A 920 18.22 41.98 -14.64
CA ILE A 920 17.63 40.64 -14.53
C ILE A 920 16.22 40.61 -15.14
N ASN A 921 15.41 41.63 -14.89
CA ASN A 921 14.08 41.74 -15.48
C ASN A 921 14.12 41.89 -17.01
N GLU A 922 15.05 42.67 -17.56
CA GLU A 922 15.24 42.75 -19.02
C GLU A 922 15.68 41.40 -19.60
N PHE A 923 16.66 40.74 -18.96
CA PHE A 923 17.19 39.42 -19.34
C PHE A 923 16.11 38.33 -19.37
N ILE A 924 15.24 38.29 -18.36
CA ILE A 924 14.21 37.25 -18.18
C ILE A 924 12.90 37.57 -18.93
N PHE A 925 12.35 38.78 -18.79
CA PHE A 925 10.99 39.09 -19.25
C PHE A 925 10.92 39.80 -20.60
N TYR A 926 11.96 40.54 -20.99
CA TYR A 926 12.01 41.23 -22.29
C TYR A 926 12.71 40.36 -23.34
N HIS A 927 13.91 39.87 -23.02
CA HIS A 927 14.70 39.01 -23.91
C HIS A 927 14.32 37.52 -23.81
N ASN A 928 13.78 37.02 -22.69
CA ASN A 928 13.50 35.59 -22.47
C ASN A 928 14.70 34.65 -22.70
N PHE A 929 15.94 35.08 -22.38
CA PHE A 929 17.10 34.18 -22.45
C PHE A 929 17.06 33.04 -21.42
N ILE A 930 16.26 33.21 -20.37
CA ILE A 930 15.97 32.18 -19.36
C ILE A 930 14.56 32.42 -18.81
N SER A 931 13.85 31.37 -18.42
CA SER A 931 12.55 31.51 -17.76
C SER A 931 12.72 31.90 -16.28
N PHE A 932 11.75 32.65 -15.73
CA PHE A 932 11.83 33.17 -14.37
C PHE A 932 11.90 32.05 -13.31
N ASP A 933 11.12 30.98 -13.50
CA ASP A 933 11.12 29.79 -12.65
C ASP A 933 12.45 29.04 -12.68
N ARG A 934 13.09 28.94 -13.85
CA ARG A 934 14.41 28.31 -14.01
C ARG A 934 15.48 29.08 -13.25
N PHE A 935 15.54 30.38 -13.49
CA PHE A 935 16.47 31.28 -12.81
C PHE A 935 16.27 31.23 -11.29
N LEU A 936 15.03 31.39 -10.82
CA LEU A 936 14.73 31.42 -9.39
C LEU A 936 15.01 30.08 -8.70
N LEU A 937 14.73 28.94 -9.34
CA LEU A 937 15.07 27.62 -8.81
C LEU A 937 16.58 27.56 -8.50
N GLN A 938 17.41 27.82 -9.51
CA GLN A 938 18.86 27.70 -9.39
C GLN A 938 19.44 28.76 -8.45
N PHE A 939 18.94 30.00 -8.50
CA PHE A 939 19.33 31.07 -7.58
C PHE A 939 19.10 30.66 -6.11
N VAL A 940 18.00 29.96 -5.79
CA VAL A 940 17.70 29.55 -4.41
C VAL A 940 18.42 28.26 -3.99
N THR A 941 18.66 27.31 -4.91
CA THR A 941 19.22 25.98 -4.57
C THR A 941 20.73 25.86 -4.66
N HIS A 942 21.39 26.63 -5.54
CA HIS A 942 22.84 26.55 -5.82
C HIS A 942 23.76 27.16 -4.73
N PRO A 943 23.38 28.22 -3.98
CA PRO A 943 24.24 28.76 -2.92
C PRO A 943 24.45 27.75 -1.77
N ASN A 944 25.71 27.54 -1.39
CA ASN A 944 26.11 26.54 -0.40
C ASN A 944 26.62 27.12 0.93
N ASP A 945 27.20 28.33 0.93
CA ASP A 945 27.66 29.00 2.14
C ASP A 945 26.57 29.89 2.76
N ASN A 946 26.49 29.93 4.09
CA ASN A 946 25.47 30.68 4.82
C ASN A 946 25.39 32.16 4.39
N GLU A 947 26.53 32.79 4.10
CA GLU A 947 26.57 34.20 3.68
C GLU A 947 25.95 34.41 2.29
N SER A 948 26.30 33.60 1.29
CA SER A 948 25.63 33.64 -0.01
C SER A 948 24.14 33.32 0.10
N ILE A 949 23.74 32.37 0.96
CA ILE A 949 22.32 32.02 1.17
C ILE A 949 21.56 33.24 1.73
N ILE A 950 22.10 33.95 2.73
CA ILE A 950 21.46 35.15 3.29
C ILE A 950 21.34 36.25 2.22
N LEU A 951 22.43 36.56 1.51
CA LEU A 951 22.43 37.57 0.44
C LEU A 951 21.46 37.24 -0.70
N MET A 952 21.40 35.95 -1.08
CA MET A 952 20.45 35.44 -2.07
C MET A 952 19.01 35.60 -1.60
N LEU A 953 18.70 35.28 -0.33
CA LEU A 953 17.35 35.41 0.20
C LEU A 953 16.92 36.88 0.26
N GLU A 954 17.79 37.78 0.72
CA GLU A 954 17.57 39.23 0.73
C GLU A 954 17.35 39.80 -0.68
N PHE A 955 18.14 39.38 -1.66
CA PHE A 955 17.93 39.80 -3.05
C PHE A 955 16.68 39.16 -3.68
N THR A 956 16.33 37.94 -3.28
CA THR A 956 15.07 37.27 -3.68
C THR A 956 13.84 38.04 -3.19
N LYS A 957 13.90 38.67 -2.00
CA LYS A 957 12.87 39.60 -1.52
C LYS A 957 12.71 40.80 -2.47
N ILE A 958 13.81 41.40 -2.94
CA ILE A 958 13.79 42.49 -3.93
C ILE A 958 13.21 42.02 -5.29
N LEU A 959 13.51 40.79 -5.72
CA LEU A 959 13.02 40.21 -6.97
C LEU A 959 11.52 39.83 -6.97
N LEU A 960 10.92 39.56 -5.81
CA LEU A 960 9.54 39.06 -5.71
C LEU A 960 8.52 40.07 -5.19
N ILE A 961 8.97 41.12 -4.48
CA ILE A 961 8.08 42.09 -3.84
C ILE A 961 7.93 43.37 -4.68
N ASP A 962 9.04 43.93 -5.15
CA ASP A 962 9.04 45.17 -5.94
C ASP A 962 9.32 44.87 -7.42
N ASN A 963 8.45 44.08 -8.08
CA ASN A 963 8.72 43.59 -9.43
C ASN A 963 7.48 43.52 -10.35
N GLN A 964 7.16 44.66 -10.99
CA GLN A 964 6.00 44.83 -11.87
C GLN A 964 5.80 43.70 -12.92
N PRO A 965 6.81 43.25 -13.69
CA PRO A 965 6.69 42.08 -14.57
C PRO A 965 6.19 40.79 -13.92
N VAL A 966 6.51 40.55 -12.65
CA VAL A 966 5.99 39.43 -11.85
C VAL A 966 4.59 39.76 -11.36
N ASP A 967 4.36 40.98 -10.87
CA ASP A 967 3.04 41.43 -10.39
C ASP A 967 1.94 41.29 -11.43
N GLU A 968 2.16 41.76 -12.65
CA GLU A 968 1.20 41.69 -13.75
C GLU A 968 0.82 40.24 -14.11
N ARG A 969 1.83 39.34 -14.13
CA ARG A 969 1.62 37.90 -14.44
C ARG A 969 0.89 37.19 -13.31
N LEU A 970 1.31 37.40 -12.06
CA LEU A 970 0.69 36.73 -10.91
C LEU A 970 -0.74 37.23 -10.70
N ASN A 971 -1.01 38.53 -10.80
CA ASN A 971 -2.36 39.08 -10.65
C ASN A 971 -3.31 38.56 -11.74
N PHE A 972 -2.87 38.52 -13.00
CA PHE A 972 -3.67 37.95 -14.09
C PHE A 972 -4.00 36.46 -13.87
N LEU A 973 -3.05 35.67 -13.37
CA LEU A 973 -3.30 34.27 -13.01
C LEU A 973 -4.22 34.13 -11.79
N ILE A 974 -4.25 35.08 -10.86
CA ILE A 974 -5.14 35.06 -9.69
C ILE A 974 -6.61 35.25 -10.08
N ASP A 975 -6.87 36.10 -11.08
CA ASP A 975 -8.23 36.38 -11.57
C ASP A 975 -8.82 35.21 -12.38
N ILE A 976 -7.97 34.41 -13.02
CA ILE A 976 -8.35 33.33 -13.93
C ILE A 976 -8.32 31.94 -13.28
N LEU A 977 -7.31 31.65 -12.45
CA LEU A 977 -7.13 30.30 -11.91
C LEU A 977 -8.06 30.07 -10.70
N PRO A 978 -8.87 28.99 -10.71
CA PRO A 978 -9.61 28.56 -9.53
C PRO A 978 -8.64 28.05 -8.45
N SER A 979 -9.01 28.18 -7.18
CA SER A 979 -8.20 27.60 -6.08
C SER A 979 -8.02 26.09 -6.28
N HIS A 980 -6.97 25.50 -5.71
CA HIS A 980 -6.79 24.04 -5.82
C HIS A 980 -7.91 23.24 -5.11
N TYR A 981 -8.72 23.86 -4.26
CA TYR A 981 -9.96 23.28 -3.74
C TYR A 981 -11.06 23.28 -4.81
N ASP A 982 -11.29 24.42 -5.44
CA ASP A 982 -12.41 24.69 -6.36
C ASP A 982 -12.13 24.21 -7.80
N ILE A 983 -10.88 23.89 -8.14
CA ILE A 983 -10.45 23.47 -9.48
C ILE A 983 -11.25 22.28 -10.02
N SER A 984 -11.71 21.42 -9.13
CA SER A 984 -12.54 20.25 -9.41
C SER A 984 -13.99 20.63 -9.76
N PHE A 985 -14.47 21.79 -9.30
CA PHE A 985 -15.82 22.33 -9.51
C PHE A 985 -15.86 23.50 -10.50
N CYS A 986 -14.70 24.00 -10.95
CA CYS A 986 -14.63 25.17 -11.84
C CYS A 986 -15.24 24.90 -13.22
N ASN A 987 -15.62 25.98 -13.92
CA ASN A 987 -15.91 25.87 -15.35
C ASN A 987 -14.60 25.67 -16.11
N SER A 988 -14.44 24.50 -16.73
CA SER A 988 -13.23 24.14 -17.47
C SER A 988 -13.03 24.99 -18.73
N GLN A 989 -14.09 25.48 -19.36
CA GLN A 989 -13.98 26.32 -20.55
C GLN A 989 -13.30 27.65 -20.23
N THR A 990 -13.75 28.33 -19.16
CA THR A 990 -13.17 29.63 -18.75
C THR A 990 -11.72 29.48 -18.30
N LEU A 991 -11.40 28.37 -17.61
CA LEU A 991 -10.02 28.01 -17.26
C LEU A 991 -9.13 27.90 -18.50
N PHE A 992 -9.50 27.07 -19.49
CA PHE A 992 -8.65 26.82 -20.66
C PHE A 992 -8.56 28.05 -21.59
N ILE A 993 -9.63 28.85 -21.70
CA ILE A 993 -9.60 30.14 -22.39
C ILE A 993 -8.63 31.09 -21.68
N GLY A 994 -8.73 31.25 -20.37
CA GLY A 994 -7.85 32.14 -19.61
C GLY A 994 -6.37 31.71 -19.60
N ILE A 995 -6.07 30.41 -19.68
CA ILE A 995 -4.69 29.92 -19.87
C ILE A 995 -4.16 30.32 -21.26
N LYS A 996 -4.98 30.26 -22.30
CA LYS A 996 -4.61 30.78 -23.63
C LYS A 996 -4.37 32.30 -23.57
N GLU A 997 -5.29 33.06 -22.98
CA GLU A 997 -5.18 34.52 -22.85
C GLU A 997 -3.95 34.94 -22.02
N TYR A 998 -3.55 34.16 -21.02
CA TYR A 998 -2.30 34.38 -20.28
C TYR A 998 -1.09 34.30 -21.20
N TYR A 999 -1.01 33.28 -22.05
CA TYR A 999 0.10 33.11 -22.98
C TYR A 999 0.06 34.06 -24.19
N ASP A 1000 -1.13 34.49 -24.62
CA ASP A 1000 -1.28 35.56 -25.62
C ASP A 1000 -0.78 36.91 -25.07
N ARG A 1001 -1.01 37.20 -23.77
CA ARG A 1001 -0.59 38.45 -23.11
C ARG A 1001 0.87 38.43 -22.64
N PHE A 1002 1.35 37.27 -22.19
CA PHE A 1002 2.70 37.08 -21.63
C PHE A 1002 3.41 35.90 -22.32
N PRO A 1003 3.83 36.05 -23.59
CA PRO A 1003 4.44 34.95 -24.33
C PRO A 1003 5.80 34.52 -23.71
N GLU A 1004 6.00 33.21 -23.64
CA GLU A 1004 7.22 32.48 -23.23
C GLU A 1004 7.77 31.66 -24.44
N PRO A 1005 8.11 32.29 -25.58
CA PRO A 1005 8.48 31.59 -26.81
C PRO A 1005 9.80 30.83 -26.70
N THR A 1006 10.02 29.85 -27.58
CA THR A 1006 11.28 29.10 -27.67
C THR A 1006 12.44 29.94 -28.21
N TYR A 1007 13.68 29.48 -28.00
CA TYR A 1007 14.86 30.10 -28.63
C TYR A 1007 14.81 30.01 -30.15
N TYR A 1008 14.31 28.91 -30.74
CA TYR A 1008 14.14 28.81 -32.18
C TYR A 1008 13.11 29.82 -32.71
N GLU A 1009 11.96 29.94 -32.06
CA GLU A 1009 10.94 30.95 -32.41
C GLU A 1009 11.56 32.34 -32.34
N ARG A 1010 12.18 32.70 -31.22
CA ARG A 1010 12.86 33.99 -31.01
C ARG A 1010 13.98 34.26 -32.02
N ALA A 1011 14.69 33.24 -32.49
CA ALA A 1011 15.68 33.37 -33.56
C ALA A 1011 15.03 33.64 -34.93
N ASN A 1012 13.89 33.01 -35.23
CA ASN A 1012 13.23 33.04 -36.54
C ASN A 1012 11.99 33.94 -36.62
N LEU A 1013 11.79 34.84 -35.65
CA LEU A 1013 10.74 35.88 -35.65
C LEU A 1013 11.00 36.93 -36.75
N ASP A 1014 10.64 36.60 -37.99
CA ASP A 1014 10.22 37.61 -38.96
C ASP A 1014 8.80 38.07 -38.56
N PRO A 1015 8.59 39.33 -38.14
CA PRO A 1015 7.33 39.78 -37.52
C PRO A 1015 6.08 39.68 -38.41
N ASN A 1016 6.24 39.32 -39.68
CA ASN A 1016 5.15 39.14 -40.65
C ASN A 1016 4.72 37.68 -40.88
N TYR A 1017 5.42 36.68 -40.30
CA TYR A 1017 5.08 35.25 -40.48
C TYR A 1017 4.56 34.60 -39.19
N PRO A 1018 3.51 33.77 -39.27
CA PRO A 1018 3.05 33.00 -38.12
C PRO A 1018 4.08 31.94 -37.70
N ILE A 1019 4.17 31.72 -36.39
CA ILE A 1019 4.97 30.66 -35.75
C ILE A 1019 4.70 29.30 -36.44
N GLN A 1020 5.76 28.58 -36.82
CA GLN A 1020 5.61 27.27 -37.48
C GLN A 1020 5.07 26.21 -36.50
N ASP A 1021 4.14 25.39 -36.98
CA ASP A 1021 3.27 24.51 -36.18
C ASP A 1021 3.98 23.32 -35.48
N ASP A 1022 5.29 23.12 -35.62
CA ASP A 1022 5.99 21.90 -35.16
C ASP A 1022 6.84 22.07 -33.88
N GLU A 1023 7.36 23.27 -33.59
CA GLU A 1023 8.40 23.48 -32.57
C GLU A 1023 7.86 23.51 -31.12
N HIS A 1024 6.84 24.33 -30.83
CA HIS A 1024 6.30 24.47 -29.47
C HIS A 1024 5.57 23.22 -28.97
N LEU A 1025 5.73 22.86 -27.70
CA LEU A 1025 4.94 21.78 -27.07
C LEU A 1025 3.51 22.27 -26.71
N PRO A 1026 2.48 21.40 -26.75
CA PRO A 1026 1.11 21.78 -26.38
C PRO A 1026 0.97 21.94 -24.86
N ILE A 1027 0.50 23.10 -24.41
CA ILE A 1027 0.26 23.44 -23.00
C ILE A 1027 -1.24 23.38 -22.69
N TYR A 1028 -1.61 22.73 -21.59
CA TYR A 1028 -3.00 22.66 -21.10
C TYR A 1028 -3.19 23.27 -19.71
N TYR A 1029 -2.21 23.10 -18.82
CA TYR A 1029 -2.29 23.51 -17.43
C TYR A 1029 -1.07 24.29 -16.93
N SER A 1030 0.10 24.08 -17.55
CA SER A 1030 1.35 24.73 -17.14
C SER A 1030 1.23 26.25 -17.15
N ASN A 1031 1.68 26.91 -16.08
CA ASN A 1031 1.69 28.37 -15.91
C ASN A 1031 2.70 28.78 -14.81
N LEU A 1032 2.92 30.08 -14.62
CA LEU A 1032 3.93 30.58 -13.69
C LEU A 1032 3.65 30.26 -12.21
N MET A 1033 2.41 30.42 -11.73
CA MET A 1033 2.03 30.08 -10.34
C MET A 1033 2.35 28.62 -10.03
N GLU A 1034 1.96 27.75 -10.94
CA GLU A 1034 2.18 26.31 -10.88
C GLU A 1034 3.69 25.97 -10.89
N LYS A 1035 4.53 26.67 -11.66
CA LYS A 1035 6.00 26.48 -11.68
C LYS A 1035 6.67 26.99 -10.39
N LEU A 1036 6.17 28.07 -9.77
CA LEU A 1036 6.80 28.71 -8.60
C LEU A 1036 6.61 27.96 -7.27
N LEU A 1037 5.48 27.26 -7.08
CA LEU A 1037 5.13 26.57 -5.83
C LEU A 1037 6.30 25.81 -5.15
N PRO A 1038 6.98 24.83 -5.79
CA PRO A 1038 8.06 24.07 -5.14
C PRO A 1038 9.31 24.92 -4.82
N ILE A 1039 9.51 26.02 -5.54
CA ILE A 1039 10.62 26.96 -5.30
C ILE A 1039 10.32 27.80 -4.06
N VAL A 1040 9.08 28.29 -3.93
CA VAL A 1040 8.60 29.05 -2.76
C VAL A 1040 8.71 28.24 -1.48
N ASP A 1041 8.35 26.95 -1.49
CA ASP A 1041 8.57 26.06 -0.35
C ASP A 1041 10.05 25.97 0.04
N HIS A 1042 10.96 25.95 -0.95
CA HIS A 1042 12.39 25.92 -0.67
C HIS A 1042 12.92 27.24 -0.12
N ILE A 1043 12.46 28.39 -0.66
CA ILE A 1043 12.76 29.73 -0.11
C ILE A 1043 12.43 29.77 1.39
N PHE A 1044 11.20 29.41 1.77
CA PHE A 1044 10.80 29.44 3.18
C PHE A 1044 11.57 28.45 4.05
N HIS A 1045 11.88 27.24 3.56
CA HIS A 1045 12.76 26.32 4.28
C HIS A 1045 14.15 26.94 4.52
N ARG A 1046 14.76 27.57 3.50
CA ARG A 1046 16.07 28.23 3.62
C ARG A 1046 16.04 29.43 4.56
N SER A 1047 14.99 30.25 4.53
CA SER A 1047 14.82 31.38 5.45
C SER A 1047 14.74 30.95 6.91
N ILE A 1048 14.08 29.81 7.18
CA ILE A 1048 14.01 29.22 8.53
C ILE A 1048 15.38 28.60 8.91
N GLU A 1049 16.09 27.96 7.98
CA GLU A 1049 17.43 27.39 8.22
C GLU A 1049 18.51 28.42 8.55
N GLN A 1050 18.35 29.67 8.10
CA GLN A 1050 19.26 30.79 8.38
C GLN A 1050 18.74 31.75 9.47
N GLU A 1051 17.65 31.39 10.17
CA GLU A 1051 17.09 32.14 11.31
C GLU A 1051 16.81 33.63 11.00
N LEU A 1052 16.31 33.93 9.79
CA LEU A 1052 15.99 35.31 9.37
C LEU A 1052 14.90 35.95 10.25
N HIS A 1053 14.96 37.27 10.41
CA HIS A 1053 14.01 38.04 11.23
C HIS A 1053 12.64 38.25 10.57
N ASP A 1054 11.65 38.66 11.37
CA ASP A 1054 10.25 38.87 10.94
C ASP A 1054 10.13 39.91 9.80
N ASP A 1055 11.05 40.88 9.72
CA ASP A 1055 11.15 41.86 8.62
C ASP A 1055 11.38 41.22 7.24
N TYR A 1056 11.88 39.99 7.21
CA TYR A 1056 11.95 39.17 6.01
C TYR A 1056 10.62 38.44 5.76
N PHE A 1057 10.12 37.73 6.79
CA PHE A 1057 8.97 36.84 6.66
C PHE A 1057 7.66 37.57 6.41
N PHE A 1058 7.36 38.65 7.14
CA PHE A 1058 6.09 39.37 7.00
C PHE A 1058 5.77 39.80 5.55
N PRO A 1059 6.66 40.52 4.84
CA PRO A 1059 6.37 40.94 3.47
C PRO A 1059 6.43 39.77 2.47
N MET A 1060 7.32 38.79 2.66
CA MET A 1060 7.40 37.59 1.81
C MET A 1060 6.16 36.70 1.91
N VAL A 1061 5.68 36.42 3.13
CA VAL A 1061 4.45 35.65 3.37
C VAL A 1061 3.25 36.41 2.83
N THR A 1062 3.13 37.72 3.11
CA THR A 1062 2.02 38.54 2.58
C THR A 1062 1.93 38.46 1.06
N ARG A 1063 3.07 38.53 0.35
CA ARG A 1063 3.12 38.41 -1.11
C ARG A 1063 2.83 37.00 -1.62
N LEU A 1064 3.45 35.98 -1.03
CA LEU A 1064 3.45 34.60 -1.55
C LEU A 1064 2.28 33.74 -1.05
N THR A 1065 1.52 34.18 -0.03
CA THR A 1065 0.30 33.49 0.43
C THR A 1065 -0.70 33.25 -0.70
N VAL A 1066 -0.79 34.16 -1.68
CA VAL A 1066 -1.71 33.99 -2.82
C VAL A 1066 -1.28 32.85 -3.74
N VAL A 1067 0.02 32.55 -3.83
CA VAL A 1067 0.55 31.38 -4.56
C VAL A 1067 0.12 30.09 -3.84
N TYR A 1068 0.15 30.08 -2.51
CA TYR A 1068 -0.26 28.92 -1.69
C TYR A 1068 -1.75 28.54 -1.82
N LYS A 1069 -2.62 29.42 -2.33
CA LYS A 1069 -4.02 29.10 -2.71
C LYS A 1069 -4.11 27.95 -3.75
N TYR A 1070 -3.03 27.75 -4.50
CA TYR A 1070 -2.91 26.73 -5.54
C TYR A 1070 -2.05 25.52 -5.10
N HIS A 1071 -1.57 25.50 -3.85
CA HIS A 1071 -0.72 24.43 -3.33
C HIS A 1071 -1.50 23.11 -3.12
N ARG A 1072 -0.83 21.98 -3.41
CA ARG A 1072 -1.47 20.65 -3.46
C ARG A 1072 -1.79 20.07 -2.09
N LYS A 1073 -1.02 20.44 -1.06
CA LYS A 1073 -1.25 20.06 0.34
C LYS A 1073 -1.66 21.29 1.15
N PHE A 1074 -2.93 21.39 1.48
CA PHE A 1074 -3.31 21.85 2.80
C PHE A 1074 -3.63 20.63 3.66
N PHE A 1075 -3.50 20.77 4.97
CA PHE A 1075 -3.59 19.68 5.95
C PHE A 1075 -4.97 19.02 5.99
#